data_AF-A0A6N7GEU6-F1
#
_entry.id   AF-A0A6N7GEU6-F1
#
_cell.length_a   1.000
_cell.length_b   1.000
_cell.length_c   1.000
_cell.angle_alpha   90.00
_cell.angle_beta   90.00
_cell.angle_gamma   90.00
#
_symmetry.space_group_name_H-M   'P 1'
#
loop_
_entity.id
_entity.type
_entity.pdbx_description
1 polymer ?
#
loop_
_entity_poly.entity_id
_entity_poly.type
_entity_poly.pdbx_seq_one_letter_code
_entity_poly.pdbx_strand_id
1 'polypeptide(L)'
;MKKALSRCVVMAASLSMLPVAAVVSVPSGPAHAATVINVADYQTGGRSDSAAIQAAIDAAAPGDTVYFPGGTYHLDAPFRFGSGVNHIGEADQPAVLLGTGATSLLLRHTATEPLHDVTIRGLHFDNIEVQLSGTSSYSSFTNVTFQDCLFRNGRRAQPWESRYLALSYTVGVTVDRCTFLRTSDYGGLGVQLSRTKLTVIKDSWIGTTSDLEAGTPNGYFKTAVNVFGYGATGDLRNKETVIDGNVWRRAVNVSCPTGLRCEDHGLYAWGADGLFIQNNYADGWTNTSSGGSLKLRNGEDTFAVDNHLMRSGILSYTHWHGVPQRFHRARIEGNRVDMLGADPATGIFYRRVDENGSSSGSFCDAPGGDDDIYIVGNELVDGSTLDVRCATGAEVCVHQNEGADLRFLVPNVRTTGCLVPDGWDRPLAGVHRGDFNGDGQEDFLQRTLTDTGGYHWRAHLSSGDGYADQDWGDDVRLVPGTEEYGVHVADFNGDGRDDLAYRGVCGSASTDCWRVHRSTGTGFMAARGYGDGVYHSDETFRFGFHPGDYNRDGRADLAFRGNCGNDGHPCWRVLASQSDGSFTAQDWGDGKYWDPTQTDGYGLLVGDYNGDGRDDIAYRGLCGSTDPCLRVHVSTVDDTFVAQGWGGGFYLDGPVTAHFGMRVVDANGDGYADIGYRGRCGSPGVPRWRFHLGGDTYPFTIACSESAVQGRPALRLR
;
A
#
# COMPACT_ATOMS: atom_id res chain seq x y z
N MET A 1 28.43 -62.91 48.12
CA MET A 1 28.01 -62.15 49.31
C MET A 1 27.13 -60.98 48.86
N LYS A 2 25.90 -60.93 49.39
CA LYS A 2 24.93 -59.82 49.55
C LYS A 2 25.37 -58.41 49.08
N LYS A 3 24.57 -57.70 48.24
CA LYS A 3 23.37 -56.86 48.55
C LYS A 3 23.12 -55.74 47.51
N ALA A 4 21.89 -55.73 46.99
CA ALA A 4 20.98 -54.62 46.64
C ALA A 4 21.48 -53.30 46.00
N LEU A 5 20.98 -53.01 44.79
CA LEU A 5 20.77 -51.67 44.24
C LEU A 5 19.27 -51.52 43.92
N SER A 6 18.67 -50.47 44.46
CA SER A 6 17.28 -50.05 44.25
C SER A 6 17.20 -49.14 43.01
N ARG A 7 16.27 -49.42 42.08
CA ARG A 7 15.77 -48.44 41.12
C ARG A 7 14.26 -48.58 40.98
N CYS A 8 13.58 -47.49 41.33
CA CYS A 8 12.15 -47.27 41.14
C CYS A 8 11.79 -47.23 39.65
N VAL A 9 10.66 -47.84 39.34
CA VAL A 9 9.97 -47.83 38.05
C VAL A 9 9.15 -46.53 37.95
N VAL A 10 9.33 -45.77 36.87
CA VAL A 10 8.37 -44.72 36.46
C VAL A 10 7.54 -45.31 35.32
N MET A 11 6.24 -45.41 35.55
CA MET A 11 5.22 -45.77 34.56
C MET A 11 5.14 -44.69 33.47
N ALA A 12 5.31 -45.07 32.22
CA ALA A 12 4.88 -44.28 31.08
C ALA A 12 3.37 -44.50 30.88
N ALA A 13 2.57 -43.46 31.14
CA ALA A 13 1.17 -43.43 30.76
C ALA A 13 1.08 -43.11 29.26
N SER A 14 0.60 -44.08 28.48
CA SER A 14 0.22 -43.92 27.08
C SER A 14 -0.99 -42.98 26.99
N LEU A 15 -0.78 -41.77 26.46
CA LEU A 15 -1.88 -40.90 26.02
C LEU A 15 -2.50 -41.49 24.75
N SER A 16 -3.76 -41.92 24.87
CA SER A 16 -4.60 -42.30 23.73
C SER A 16 -4.86 -41.07 22.85
N MET A 17 -4.39 -41.11 21.60
CA MET A 17 -4.82 -40.19 20.56
C MET A 17 -6.32 -40.45 20.29
N LEU A 18 -7.15 -39.42 20.55
CA LEU A 18 -8.50 -39.36 20.01
C LEU A 18 -8.40 -39.19 18.48
N PRO A 19 -9.23 -39.87 17.67
CA PRO A 19 -9.17 -39.73 16.24
C PRO A 19 -9.56 -38.32 15.82
N VAL A 20 -8.76 -37.74 14.93
CA VAL A 20 -9.10 -36.55 14.15
C VAL A 20 -10.46 -36.78 13.51
N ALA A 21 -11.41 -35.87 13.74
CA ALA A 21 -12.68 -35.90 13.04
C ALA A 21 -12.38 -35.78 11.54
N ALA A 22 -12.67 -36.85 10.79
CA ALA A 22 -12.64 -36.81 9.34
C ALA A 22 -13.58 -35.69 8.88
N VAL A 23 -13.05 -34.74 8.10
CA VAL A 23 -13.85 -33.79 7.34
C VAL A 23 -14.75 -34.62 6.44
N VAL A 24 -16.04 -34.69 6.76
CA VAL A 24 -17.04 -35.23 5.86
C VAL A 24 -17.14 -34.24 4.72
N SER A 25 -16.48 -34.53 3.60
CA SER A 25 -16.73 -33.87 2.33
C SER A 25 -18.19 -34.15 1.99
N VAL A 26 -19.05 -33.13 2.15
CA VAL A 26 -20.38 -33.15 1.52
C VAL A 26 -20.12 -33.29 0.02
N PRO A 27 -20.70 -34.29 -0.67
CA PRO A 27 -20.53 -34.38 -2.11
C PRO A 27 -21.09 -33.10 -2.71
N SER A 28 -20.23 -32.32 -3.37
CA SER A 28 -20.67 -31.21 -4.20
C SER A 28 -21.68 -31.78 -5.19
N GLY A 29 -22.87 -31.20 -5.21
CA GLY A 29 -23.75 -31.36 -6.38
C GLY A 29 -22.97 -30.95 -7.64
N PRO A 30 -23.46 -31.31 -8.84
CA PRO A 30 -22.80 -30.87 -10.07
C PRO A 30 -22.54 -29.37 -9.99
N ALA A 31 -21.28 -28.96 -10.21
CA ALA A 31 -20.88 -27.57 -10.16
C ALA A 31 -21.76 -26.78 -11.13
N HIS A 32 -22.45 -25.75 -10.62
CA HIS A 32 -23.16 -24.80 -11.45
C HIS A 32 -22.14 -24.16 -12.40
N ALA A 33 -22.39 -24.24 -13.71
CA ALA A 33 -21.51 -23.59 -14.67
C ALA A 33 -21.74 -22.09 -14.57
N ALA A 34 -20.70 -21.33 -14.24
CA ALA A 34 -20.77 -19.87 -14.12
C ALA A 34 -21.41 -19.26 -15.38
N THR A 35 -22.45 -18.46 -15.18
CA THR A 35 -23.16 -17.74 -16.23
C THR A 35 -23.06 -16.24 -16.04
N VAL A 36 -23.25 -15.50 -17.13
CA VAL A 36 -23.32 -14.03 -17.11
C VAL A 36 -24.78 -13.62 -17.26
N ILE A 37 -25.28 -12.85 -16.29
CA ILE A 37 -26.64 -12.31 -16.28
C ILE A 37 -26.55 -10.83 -16.60
N ASN A 38 -27.09 -10.44 -17.75
CA ASN A 38 -27.01 -9.06 -18.22
C ASN A 38 -28.18 -8.25 -17.67
N VAL A 39 -27.89 -7.17 -16.93
CA VAL A 39 -28.91 -6.28 -16.36
C VAL A 39 -29.83 -5.68 -17.43
N ALA A 40 -29.32 -5.44 -18.65
CA ALA A 40 -30.12 -4.89 -19.75
C ALA A 40 -31.31 -5.79 -20.14
N ASP A 41 -31.23 -7.11 -19.93
CA ASP A 41 -32.30 -8.06 -20.24
C ASP A 41 -33.51 -7.91 -19.29
N TYR A 42 -33.32 -7.22 -18.16
CA TYR A 42 -34.35 -6.99 -17.14
C TYR A 42 -34.92 -5.56 -17.20
N GLN A 43 -34.34 -4.67 -18.00
CA GLN A 43 -34.81 -3.30 -18.13
C GLN A 43 -36.17 -3.25 -18.83
N THR A 44 -37.12 -2.52 -18.24
CA THR A 44 -38.49 -2.39 -18.75
C THR A 44 -38.78 -1.04 -19.40
N GLY A 45 -37.76 -0.16 -19.52
CA GLY A 45 -37.89 1.21 -20.06
C GLY A 45 -38.62 2.18 -19.12
N GLY A 46 -38.74 1.85 -17.84
CA GLY A 46 -39.32 2.70 -16.81
C GLY A 46 -38.44 3.90 -16.43
N ARG A 47 -38.92 4.71 -15.47
CA ARG A 47 -38.15 5.86 -14.93
C ARG A 47 -37.03 5.45 -13.95
N SER A 48 -37.05 4.22 -13.47
CA SER A 48 -36.10 3.67 -12.51
C SER A 48 -35.69 2.25 -12.94
N ASP A 49 -34.41 1.95 -12.76
CA ASP A 49 -33.77 0.67 -13.03
C ASP A 49 -33.62 -0.19 -11.77
N SER A 50 -33.99 0.31 -10.58
CA SER A 50 -33.80 -0.37 -9.29
C SER A 50 -34.38 -1.79 -9.27
N ALA A 51 -35.61 -1.96 -9.75
CA ALA A 51 -36.27 -3.27 -9.78
C ALA A 51 -35.69 -4.21 -10.84
N ALA A 52 -35.21 -3.67 -11.97
CA ALA A 52 -34.58 -4.44 -13.02
C ALA A 52 -33.24 -5.01 -12.54
N ILE A 53 -32.42 -4.18 -11.89
CA ILE A 53 -31.16 -4.61 -11.28
C ILE A 53 -31.42 -5.67 -10.22
N GLN A 54 -32.38 -5.46 -9.31
CA GLN A 54 -32.70 -6.47 -8.29
C GLN A 54 -33.16 -7.79 -8.93
N ALA A 55 -33.97 -7.74 -9.98
CA ALA A 55 -34.43 -8.95 -10.66
C ALA A 55 -33.29 -9.71 -11.38
N ALA A 56 -32.31 -9.00 -11.94
CA ALA A 56 -31.10 -9.62 -12.51
C ALA A 56 -30.27 -10.31 -11.42
N ILE A 57 -30.11 -9.67 -10.27
CA ILE A 57 -29.37 -10.24 -9.13
C ILE A 57 -30.11 -11.44 -8.53
N ASP A 58 -31.44 -11.36 -8.40
CA ASP A 58 -32.27 -12.46 -7.89
C ASP A 58 -32.26 -13.69 -8.81
N ALA A 59 -31.92 -13.50 -10.09
CA ALA A 59 -31.76 -14.58 -11.06
C ALA A 59 -30.37 -15.25 -11.00
N ALA A 60 -29.39 -14.64 -10.32
CA ALA A 60 -28.02 -15.15 -10.20
C ALA A 60 -27.90 -16.21 -9.09
N ALA A 61 -27.08 -17.23 -9.35
CA ALA A 61 -26.64 -18.20 -8.36
C ALA A 61 -25.15 -17.97 -8.01
N PRO A 62 -24.68 -18.39 -6.82
CA PRO A 62 -23.26 -18.32 -6.48
C PRO A 62 -22.37 -18.95 -7.57
N GLY A 63 -21.33 -18.24 -7.97
CA GLY A 63 -20.46 -18.53 -9.12
C GLY A 63 -20.83 -17.72 -10.38
N ASP A 64 -22.03 -17.14 -10.47
CA ASP A 64 -22.43 -16.30 -11.59
C ASP A 64 -21.85 -14.88 -11.52
N THR A 65 -21.94 -14.18 -12.64
CA THR A 65 -21.64 -12.75 -12.74
C THR A 65 -22.86 -11.98 -13.21
N VAL A 66 -23.26 -10.95 -12.47
CA VAL A 66 -24.21 -9.93 -12.90
C VAL A 66 -23.43 -8.84 -13.63
N TYR A 67 -23.69 -8.71 -14.93
CA TYR A 67 -23.00 -7.78 -15.81
C TYR A 67 -23.83 -6.51 -16.04
N PHE A 68 -23.19 -5.37 -15.90
CA PHE A 68 -23.75 -4.04 -16.13
C PHE A 68 -23.14 -3.43 -17.40
N PRO A 69 -23.85 -3.45 -18.53
CA PRO A 69 -23.45 -2.70 -19.72
C PRO A 69 -23.23 -1.21 -19.44
N GLY A 70 -22.43 -0.57 -20.29
CA GLY A 70 -22.20 0.86 -20.29
C GLY A 70 -23.50 1.63 -20.43
N GLY A 71 -23.73 2.60 -19.54
CA GLY A 71 -24.99 3.31 -19.47
C GLY A 71 -25.22 4.00 -18.14
N THR A 72 -26.32 4.72 -18.02
CA THR A 72 -26.77 5.31 -16.75
C THR A 72 -28.03 4.61 -16.28
N TYR A 73 -27.95 4.03 -15.09
CA TYR A 73 -29.03 3.37 -14.38
C TYR A 73 -29.60 4.30 -13.31
N HIS A 74 -30.85 4.71 -13.46
CA HIS A 74 -31.51 5.63 -12.54
C HIS A 74 -32.10 4.84 -11.37
N LEU A 75 -31.68 5.14 -10.14
CA LEU A 75 -32.11 4.43 -8.94
C LEU A 75 -32.99 5.33 -8.07
N ASP A 76 -34.22 4.89 -7.79
CA ASP A 76 -35.15 5.50 -6.83
C ASP A 76 -35.32 4.67 -5.55
N ALA A 77 -34.86 3.42 -5.57
CA ALA A 77 -34.83 2.50 -4.43
C ALA A 77 -33.49 1.73 -4.39
N PRO A 78 -33.04 1.30 -3.20
CA PRO A 78 -31.82 0.51 -3.09
C PRO A 78 -32.04 -0.91 -3.64
N PHE A 79 -30.97 -1.50 -4.19
CA PHE A 79 -30.88 -2.94 -4.49
C PHE A 79 -29.84 -3.58 -3.57
N ARG A 80 -29.71 -4.90 -3.63
CA ARG A 80 -28.77 -5.69 -2.82
C ARG A 80 -27.86 -6.51 -3.71
N PHE A 81 -26.56 -6.48 -3.44
CA PHE A 81 -25.61 -7.38 -4.07
C PHE A 81 -25.85 -8.83 -3.61
N GLY A 82 -25.58 -9.81 -4.48
CA GLY A 82 -25.65 -11.23 -4.14
C GLY A 82 -24.31 -11.75 -3.60
N SER A 83 -24.33 -12.56 -2.55
CA SER A 83 -23.14 -13.28 -2.07
C SER A 83 -22.72 -14.38 -3.05
N GLY A 84 -21.42 -14.57 -3.23
CA GLY A 84 -20.87 -15.52 -4.19
C GLY A 84 -21.12 -15.13 -5.66
N VAL A 85 -21.66 -13.94 -5.92
CA VAL A 85 -22.03 -13.47 -7.26
C VAL A 85 -21.25 -12.19 -7.55
N ASN A 86 -20.46 -12.19 -8.61
CA ASN A 86 -19.70 -10.99 -9.00
C ASN A 86 -20.61 -9.96 -9.69
N HIS A 87 -20.32 -8.67 -9.51
CA HIS A 87 -21.05 -7.55 -10.11
C HIS A 87 -20.08 -6.69 -10.91
N ILE A 88 -20.12 -6.81 -12.23
CA ILE A 88 -19.05 -6.31 -13.10
C ILE A 88 -19.62 -5.30 -14.10
N GLY A 89 -19.07 -4.08 -14.11
CA GLY A 89 -19.33 -3.05 -15.11
C GLY A 89 -18.53 -3.25 -16.41
N GLU A 90 -19.03 -2.70 -17.50
CA GLU A 90 -18.32 -2.68 -18.78
C GLU A 90 -17.00 -1.89 -18.70
N ALA A 91 -15.92 -2.46 -19.23
CA ALA A 91 -14.58 -1.87 -19.14
C ALA A 91 -14.41 -0.62 -20.02
N ASP A 92 -15.02 -0.60 -21.20
CA ASP A 92 -14.84 0.46 -22.20
C ASP A 92 -15.84 1.62 -22.05
N GLN A 93 -16.96 1.38 -21.38
CA GLN A 93 -18.00 2.36 -21.13
C GLN A 93 -18.53 2.25 -19.70
N PRO A 94 -18.58 3.37 -18.96
CA PRO A 94 -18.93 3.31 -17.54
C PRO A 94 -20.39 2.90 -17.31
N ALA A 95 -20.60 1.95 -16.41
CA ALA A 95 -21.91 1.60 -15.85
C ALA A 95 -22.21 2.52 -14.64
N VAL A 96 -22.94 3.62 -14.87
CA VAL A 96 -23.25 4.64 -13.87
C VAL A 96 -24.53 4.31 -13.12
N LEU A 97 -24.41 3.97 -11.85
CA LEU A 97 -25.51 3.82 -10.90
C LEU A 97 -25.82 5.18 -10.27
N LEU A 98 -26.96 5.77 -10.62
CA LEU A 98 -27.33 7.14 -10.23
C LEU A 98 -28.47 7.16 -9.21
N GLY A 99 -28.17 7.51 -7.97
CA GLY A 99 -29.18 7.82 -6.95
C GLY A 99 -29.94 9.11 -7.29
N THR A 100 -31.25 9.01 -7.55
CA THR A 100 -32.07 10.16 -8.03
C THR A 100 -32.60 11.07 -6.93
N GLY A 101 -32.44 10.67 -5.66
CA GLY A 101 -32.93 11.40 -4.49
C GLY A 101 -32.18 12.70 -4.18
N ALA A 102 -32.76 13.50 -3.28
CA ALA A 102 -32.13 14.71 -2.76
C ALA A 102 -30.92 14.42 -1.85
N THR A 103 -30.88 13.22 -1.28
CA THR A 103 -29.79 12.69 -0.45
C THR A 103 -29.18 11.47 -1.14
N SER A 104 -28.01 11.01 -0.68
CA SER A 104 -27.42 9.76 -1.19
C SER A 104 -28.37 8.59 -1.01
N LEU A 105 -28.50 7.77 -2.05
CA LEU A 105 -29.18 6.48 -1.95
C LEU A 105 -28.28 5.51 -1.18
N LEU A 106 -28.82 4.87 -0.16
CA LEU A 106 -28.06 3.97 0.70
C LEU A 106 -28.24 2.50 0.28
N LEU A 107 -27.18 1.91 -0.26
CA LEU A 107 -27.07 0.47 -0.48
C LEU A 107 -26.54 -0.18 0.80
N ARG A 108 -27.45 -0.60 1.68
CA ARG A 108 -27.13 -1.18 2.99
C ARG A 108 -27.26 -2.69 2.97
N HIS A 109 -26.21 -3.36 3.42
CA HIS A 109 -26.25 -4.74 3.87
C HIS A 109 -26.14 -4.79 5.41
N THR A 110 -26.84 -5.73 6.03
CA THR A 110 -26.83 -5.96 7.48
C THR A 110 -26.58 -7.43 7.78
N ALA A 111 -26.49 -7.82 9.06
CA ALA A 111 -26.28 -9.21 9.42
C ALA A 111 -27.38 -10.19 8.96
N THR A 112 -28.60 -9.72 8.67
CA THR A 112 -29.66 -10.54 8.06
C THR A 112 -29.55 -10.63 6.54
N GLU A 113 -28.66 -9.84 5.95
CA GLU A 113 -28.40 -9.70 4.52
C GLU A 113 -26.89 -9.73 4.29
N PRO A 114 -26.23 -10.83 4.68
CA PRO A 114 -24.78 -10.95 4.61
C PRO A 114 -24.30 -10.82 3.16
N LEU A 115 -23.04 -10.44 3.00
CA LEU A 115 -22.38 -10.35 1.71
C LEU A 115 -21.00 -10.97 1.82
N HIS A 116 -20.73 -12.04 1.08
CA HIS A 116 -19.45 -12.72 1.11
C HIS A 116 -19.01 -13.20 -0.26
N ASP A 117 -17.69 -13.36 -0.43
CA ASP A 117 -17.03 -13.91 -1.62
C ASP A 117 -17.54 -13.26 -2.91
N VAL A 118 -17.40 -11.93 -2.98
CA VAL A 118 -17.94 -11.13 -4.09
C VAL A 118 -16.95 -10.08 -4.54
N THR A 119 -16.85 -9.93 -5.86
CA THR A 119 -16.23 -8.77 -6.49
C THR A 119 -17.29 -7.82 -7.03
N ILE A 120 -17.16 -6.54 -6.67
CA ILE A 120 -17.88 -5.43 -7.27
C ILE A 120 -16.84 -4.63 -8.05
N ARG A 121 -16.89 -4.69 -9.39
CA ARG A 121 -15.87 -4.11 -10.27
C ARG A 121 -16.42 -3.14 -11.30
N GLY A 122 -15.72 -2.05 -11.54
CA GLY A 122 -16.01 -1.14 -12.67
C GLY A 122 -17.35 -0.39 -12.59
N LEU A 123 -18.02 -0.40 -11.43
CA LEU A 123 -19.28 0.32 -11.25
C LEU A 123 -19.04 1.76 -10.82
N HIS A 124 -19.82 2.68 -11.38
CA HIS A 124 -19.76 4.11 -11.08
C HIS A 124 -20.93 4.51 -10.18
N PHE A 125 -20.69 4.62 -8.88
CA PHE A 125 -21.64 5.07 -7.87
C PHE A 125 -21.77 6.59 -7.84
N ASP A 126 -22.87 7.12 -8.37
CA ASP A 126 -23.19 8.55 -8.37
C ASP A 126 -24.33 8.84 -7.40
N ASN A 127 -24.06 9.66 -6.37
CA ASN A 127 -24.99 9.94 -5.28
C ASN A 127 -25.45 8.68 -4.52
N ILE A 128 -24.51 7.78 -4.24
CA ILE A 128 -24.75 6.51 -3.52
C ILE A 128 -23.75 6.35 -2.37
N GLU A 129 -24.24 5.84 -1.24
CA GLU A 129 -23.43 5.34 -0.11
C GLU A 129 -23.60 3.81 -0.05
N VAL A 130 -22.49 3.08 0.07
CA VAL A 130 -22.49 1.63 0.30
C VAL A 130 -22.11 1.36 1.75
N GLN A 131 -22.92 0.58 2.45
CA GLN A 131 -22.73 0.29 3.87
C GLN A 131 -22.85 -1.20 4.20
N LEU A 132 -21.80 -1.78 4.77
CA LEU A 132 -21.77 -3.13 5.32
C LEU A 132 -21.81 -3.03 6.86
N SER A 133 -22.89 -3.48 7.49
CA SER A 133 -23.13 -3.36 8.93
C SER A 133 -23.32 -4.73 9.60
N GLY A 134 -22.21 -5.35 10.02
CA GLY A 134 -22.19 -6.67 10.64
C GLY A 134 -22.44 -6.65 12.15
N THR A 135 -22.15 -7.79 12.79
CA THR A 135 -22.18 -7.94 14.26
C THR A 135 -20.83 -8.41 14.78
N SER A 136 -20.64 -8.39 16.10
CA SER A 136 -19.41 -8.82 16.77
C SER A 136 -18.98 -10.26 16.51
N SER A 137 -19.75 -11.07 15.78
CA SER A 137 -19.33 -12.38 15.30
C SER A 137 -18.42 -12.34 14.07
N TYR A 138 -18.30 -11.20 13.37
CA TYR A 138 -17.46 -11.02 12.18
C TYR A 138 -17.75 -12.02 11.04
N SER A 139 -18.96 -12.57 10.97
CA SER A 139 -19.34 -13.61 10.00
C SER A 139 -20.27 -13.13 8.89
N SER A 140 -20.81 -11.92 9.00
CA SER A 140 -21.78 -11.40 8.02
C SER A 140 -21.13 -10.90 6.73
N PHE A 141 -19.86 -10.51 6.80
CA PHE A 141 -19.14 -9.88 5.69
C PHE A 141 -17.71 -10.39 5.63
N THR A 142 -17.43 -11.21 4.63
CA THR A 142 -16.14 -11.88 4.43
C THR A 142 -15.74 -11.83 2.96
N ASN A 143 -14.52 -11.44 2.63
CA ASN A 143 -13.99 -11.47 1.25
C ASN A 143 -14.85 -10.67 0.27
N VAL A 144 -15.01 -9.37 0.54
CA VAL A 144 -15.73 -8.43 -0.34
C VAL A 144 -14.71 -7.52 -1.01
N THR A 145 -14.67 -7.55 -2.34
CA THR A 145 -13.74 -6.75 -3.13
C THR A 145 -14.47 -5.64 -3.86
N PHE A 146 -14.03 -4.39 -3.68
CA PHE A 146 -14.34 -3.27 -4.55
C PHE A 146 -13.11 -3.00 -5.42
N GLN A 147 -13.26 -3.12 -6.73
CA GLN A 147 -12.14 -2.99 -7.67
C GLN A 147 -12.50 -2.03 -8.80
N ASP A 148 -11.61 -1.12 -9.18
CA ASP A 148 -11.81 -0.18 -10.30
C ASP A 148 -13.15 0.60 -10.23
N CYS A 149 -13.73 0.78 -9.03
CA CYS A 149 -15.01 1.45 -8.85
C CYS A 149 -14.84 2.97 -8.74
N LEU A 150 -15.84 3.73 -9.15
CA LEU A 150 -15.84 5.18 -9.01
C LEU A 150 -17.01 5.65 -8.14
N PHE A 151 -16.73 6.41 -7.08
CA PHE A 151 -17.72 7.03 -6.21
C PHE A 151 -17.70 8.54 -6.37
N ARG A 152 -18.86 9.15 -6.64
CA ARG A 152 -18.97 10.61 -6.77
C ARG A 152 -20.30 11.18 -6.30
N ASN A 153 -20.30 12.49 -6.08
CA ASN A 153 -21.49 13.32 -5.79
C ASN A 153 -22.39 12.81 -4.64
N GLY A 154 -21.85 12.15 -3.61
CA GLY A 154 -22.64 11.70 -2.46
C GLY A 154 -23.30 12.88 -1.72
N ARG A 155 -24.63 13.04 -1.81
CA ARG A 155 -25.41 14.15 -1.22
C ARG A 155 -25.83 13.88 0.23
N ARG A 156 -26.01 14.98 0.98
CA ARG A 156 -26.07 15.07 2.45
C ARG A 156 -27.30 14.45 3.13
N ALA A 157 -27.11 14.06 4.39
CA ALA A 157 -28.07 14.30 5.49
C ALA A 157 -27.45 15.22 6.57
N GLN A 158 -26.21 14.94 7.01
CA GLN A 158 -25.36 15.80 7.86
C GLN A 158 -23.85 15.59 7.56
N PRO A 159 -22.93 16.50 7.94
CA PRO A 159 -21.50 16.49 7.54
C PRO A 159 -20.65 15.31 8.01
N TRP A 160 -21.07 14.59 9.06
CA TRP A 160 -20.36 13.42 9.59
C TRP A 160 -20.97 12.08 9.13
N GLU A 161 -22.08 12.14 8.41
CA GLU A 161 -22.85 10.96 8.02
C GLU A 161 -22.67 10.61 6.54
N SER A 162 -22.16 11.52 5.70
CA SER A 162 -21.97 11.22 4.27
C SER A 162 -20.66 10.48 4.05
N ARG A 163 -20.74 9.18 3.78
CA ARG A 163 -19.62 8.29 3.43
C ARG A 163 -19.84 7.75 2.02
N TYR A 164 -18.78 7.33 1.35
CA TYR A 164 -18.94 6.52 0.14
C TYR A 164 -18.99 5.04 0.48
N LEU A 165 -18.07 4.60 1.33
CA LEU A 165 -18.01 3.22 1.81
C LEU A 165 -17.92 3.20 3.33
N ALA A 166 -18.83 2.50 3.98
CA ALA A 166 -18.89 2.36 5.43
C ALA A 166 -18.85 0.88 5.81
N LEU A 167 -17.75 0.48 6.46
CA LEU A 167 -17.48 -0.91 6.83
C LEU A 167 -17.56 -1.04 8.35
N SER A 168 -18.36 -1.99 8.83
CA SER A 168 -18.45 -2.29 10.24
C SER A 168 -18.61 -3.78 10.51
N TYR A 169 -17.77 -4.34 11.38
CA TYR A 169 -17.72 -5.77 11.68
C TYR A 169 -17.53 -6.65 10.43
N THR A 170 -16.57 -6.25 9.59
CA THR A 170 -16.22 -6.94 8.35
C THR A 170 -14.86 -7.64 8.48
N VAL A 171 -14.63 -8.69 7.68
CA VAL A 171 -13.35 -9.38 7.55
C VAL A 171 -12.98 -9.42 6.08
N GLY A 172 -11.74 -9.10 5.74
CA GLY A 172 -11.26 -9.34 4.37
C GLY A 172 -11.93 -8.47 3.32
N VAL A 173 -12.12 -7.17 3.60
CA VAL A 173 -12.61 -6.24 2.58
C VAL A 173 -11.41 -5.63 1.87
N THR A 174 -11.39 -5.72 0.53
CA THR A 174 -10.35 -5.14 -0.32
C THR A 174 -10.95 -4.00 -1.14
N VAL A 175 -10.32 -2.82 -1.08
CA VAL A 175 -10.64 -1.65 -1.92
C VAL A 175 -9.40 -1.35 -2.76
N ASP A 176 -9.48 -1.67 -4.05
CA ASP A 176 -8.33 -1.70 -4.95
C ASP A 176 -8.62 -0.85 -6.20
N ARG A 177 -7.70 0.06 -6.55
CA ARG A 177 -7.82 0.97 -7.70
C ARG A 177 -9.16 1.73 -7.79
N CYS A 178 -9.79 1.98 -6.64
CA CYS A 178 -11.05 2.70 -6.59
C CYS A 178 -10.81 4.22 -6.59
N THR A 179 -11.74 4.96 -7.17
CA THR A 179 -11.68 6.42 -7.25
C THR A 179 -12.84 7.04 -6.47
N PHE A 180 -12.53 7.92 -5.52
CA PHE A 180 -13.51 8.62 -4.69
C PHE A 180 -13.39 10.12 -4.91
N LEU A 181 -14.41 10.74 -5.52
CA LEU A 181 -14.40 12.16 -5.90
C LEU A 181 -15.50 12.94 -5.20
N ARG A 182 -15.22 14.16 -4.74
CA ARG A 182 -16.22 15.04 -4.10
C ARG A 182 -16.23 16.39 -4.80
N THR A 183 -17.44 16.91 -5.07
CA THR A 183 -17.70 18.24 -5.68
C THR A 183 -18.08 19.29 -4.63
N SER A 184 -18.05 20.58 -4.99
CA SER A 184 -18.20 21.75 -4.09
C SER A 184 -19.41 21.69 -3.16
N ASP A 185 -20.47 21.05 -3.63
CA ASP A 185 -21.77 21.14 -2.99
C ASP A 185 -21.96 20.02 -1.94
N TYR A 186 -21.12 18.97 -1.97
CA TYR A 186 -21.39 17.70 -1.28
C TYR A 186 -20.14 17.01 -0.71
N GLY A 187 -19.48 17.64 0.26
CA GLY A 187 -18.35 17.01 0.96
C GLY A 187 -18.72 15.95 2.00
N GLY A 188 -17.73 15.17 2.42
CA GLY A 188 -17.91 14.07 3.38
C GLY A 188 -16.67 13.18 3.52
N LEU A 189 -16.88 11.95 3.95
CA LEU A 189 -15.86 10.92 4.12
C LEU A 189 -15.73 10.05 2.86
N GLY A 190 -14.54 9.51 2.60
CA GLY A 190 -14.32 8.46 1.59
C GLY A 190 -14.70 7.10 2.14
N VAL A 191 -13.71 6.38 2.64
CA VAL A 191 -13.85 5.05 3.25
C VAL A 191 -13.81 5.18 4.76
N GLN A 192 -14.82 4.62 5.44
CA GLN A 192 -14.87 4.54 6.90
C GLN A 192 -14.80 3.09 7.35
N LEU A 193 -13.89 2.81 8.29
CA LEU A 193 -13.71 1.52 8.92
C LEU A 193 -14.11 1.60 10.38
N SER A 194 -14.87 0.63 10.87
CA SER A 194 -15.11 0.48 12.29
C SER A 194 -15.23 -0.96 12.72
N ARG A 195 -14.29 -1.43 13.55
CA ARG A 195 -14.22 -2.83 14.00
C ARG A 195 -14.13 -3.76 12.80
N THR A 196 -13.12 -3.55 11.95
CA THR A 196 -12.83 -4.42 10.81
C THR A 196 -11.62 -5.30 11.09
N LYS A 197 -11.50 -6.42 10.38
CA LYS A 197 -10.30 -7.26 10.35
C LYS A 197 -9.80 -7.39 8.92
N LEU A 198 -8.48 -7.43 8.72
CA LEU A 198 -7.84 -7.77 7.44
C LEU A 198 -8.36 -6.91 6.27
N THR A 199 -8.49 -5.61 6.49
CA THR A 199 -8.97 -4.67 5.46
C THR A 199 -7.80 -4.11 4.69
N VAL A 200 -7.87 -4.17 3.35
CA VAL A 200 -6.84 -3.62 2.46
C VAL A 200 -7.44 -2.50 1.64
N ILE A 201 -6.79 -1.34 1.65
CA ILE A 201 -7.10 -0.20 0.76
C ILE A 201 -5.83 0.10 -0.02
N LYS A 202 -5.82 -0.20 -1.32
CA LYS A 202 -4.63 -0.04 -2.17
C LYS A 202 -4.92 0.66 -3.48
N ASP A 203 -3.89 1.32 -4.00
CA ASP A 203 -3.82 1.96 -5.33
C ASP A 203 -5.01 2.87 -5.65
N SER A 204 -5.69 3.37 -4.63
CA SER A 204 -6.94 4.10 -4.79
C SER A 204 -6.70 5.60 -4.80
N TRP A 205 -7.55 6.31 -5.53
CA TRP A 205 -7.52 7.77 -5.63
C TRP A 205 -8.64 8.39 -4.81
N ILE A 206 -8.33 9.27 -3.87
CA ILE A 206 -9.34 9.94 -3.03
C ILE A 206 -9.14 11.45 -3.07
N GLY A 207 -10.03 12.20 -3.69
CA GLY A 207 -9.75 13.62 -3.89
C GLY A 207 -10.84 14.48 -4.47
N THR A 208 -10.55 15.77 -4.60
CA THR A 208 -11.52 16.73 -5.14
C THR A 208 -11.86 16.45 -6.61
N THR A 209 -10.84 16.18 -7.42
CA THR A 209 -10.91 15.83 -8.85
C THR A 209 -9.75 14.90 -9.18
N SER A 210 -9.83 14.15 -10.29
CA SER A 210 -8.76 13.25 -10.74
C SER A 210 -7.46 13.96 -11.14
N ASP A 211 -7.51 15.25 -11.45
CA ASP A 211 -6.40 16.01 -12.08
C ASP A 211 -6.08 17.35 -11.40
N LEU A 212 -6.97 17.85 -10.53
CA LEU A 212 -6.94 19.22 -9.99
C LEU A 212 -6.94 20.28 -11.09
N GLU A 213 -7.73 20.07 -12.14
CA GLU A 213 -7.87 21.03 -13.24
C GLU A 213 -8.27 22.44 -12.75
N ALA A 214 -7.58 23.44 -13.28
CA ALA A 214 -7.88 24.84 -13.00
C ALA A 214 -9.27 25.20 -13.55
N GLY A 215 -10.22 25.49 -12.66
CA GLY A 215 -11.58 25.92 -13.01
C GLY A 215 -12.68 24.91 -12.71
N THR A 216 -12.35 23.69 -12.30
CA THR A 216 -13.34 22.71 -11.85
C THR A 216 -13.84 23.08 -10.45
N PRO A 217 -15.16 23.14 -10.18
CA PRO A 217 -15.70 23.46 -8.86
C PRO A 217 -15.20 22.48 -7.78
N ASN A 218 -14.30 22.96 -6.93
CA ASN A 218 -13.63 22.14 -5.93
C ASN A 218 -14.60 21.67 -4.83
N GLY A 219 -14.77 20.37 -4.67
CA GLY A 219 -15.35 19.75 -3.49
C GLY A 219 -14.41 19.57 -2.32
N TYR A 220 -15.01 19.44 -1.14
CA TYR A 220 -14.28 19.25 0.11
C TYR A 220 -14.37 17.79 0.57
N PHE A 221 -13.25 17.07 0.50
CA PHE A 221 -13.07 15.85 1.29
C PHE A 221 -12.73 16.22 2.72
N LYS A 222 -13.48 15.68 3.67
CA LYS A 222 -13.21 15.90 5.08
C LYS A 222 -12.12 14.95 5.57
N THR A 223 -12.33 13.67 5.28
CA THR A 223 -11.36 12.60 5.49
C THR A 223 -11.43 11.59 4.36
N ALA A 224 -10.28 11.24 3.80
CA ALA A 224 -10.16 10.25 2.76
C ALA A 224 -10.42 8.85 3.33
N VAL A 225 -9.64 8.47 4.36
CA VAL A 225 -9.78 7.19 5.07
C VAL A 225 -9.94 7.44 6.57
N ASN A 226 -11.03 6.93 7.13
CA ASN A 226 -11.37 7.11 8.54
C ASN A 226 -11.41 5.74 9.25
N VAL A 227 -10.34 5.40 9.96
CA VAL A 227 -10.19 4.17 10.76
C VAL A 227 -10.61 4.47 12.21
N PHE A 228 -11.87 4.15 12.53
CA PHE A 228 -12.49 4.50 13.81
C PHE A 228 -12.72 3.26 14.68
N GLY A 229 -12.00 3.12 15.78
CA GLY A 229 -12.10 1.92 16.61
C GLY A 229 -11.61 2.07 18.05
N TYR A 230 -12.41 2.65 18.95
CA TYR A 230 -12.31 2.31 20.38
C TYR A 230 -13.61 2.66 21.12
N GLY A 231 -13.90 1.92 22.19
CA GLY A 231 -14.98 2.21 23.13
C GLY A 231 -14.60 1.76 24.54
N ALA A 232 -15.32 2.25 25.55
CA ALA A 232 -14.98 2.05 26.96
C ALA A 232 -15.07 0.59 27.45
N THR A 233 -15.66 -0.33 26.66
CA THR A 233 -15.83 -1.75 26.98
C THR A 233 -15.58 -2.64 25.76
N GLY A 234 -14.71 -3.65 25.90
CA GLY A 234 -14.37 -4.63 24.85
C GLY A 234 -13.27 -4.16 23.87
N ASP A 235 -12.72 -5.09 23.10
CA ASP A 235 -11.78 -4.80 22.01
C ASP A 235 -12.57 -4.37 20.76
N LEU A 236 -12.60 -3.06 20.50
CA LEU A 236 -13.32 -2.45 19.36
C LEU A 236 -12.36 -1.90 18.30
N ARG A 237 -11.10 -2.34 18.33
CA ARG A 237 -10.07 -1.89 17.40
C ARG A 237 -10.30 -2.45 16.00
N ASN A 238 -9.80 -1.74 14.99
CA ASN A 238 -9.61 -2.31 13.67
C ASN A 238 -8.31 -3.12 13.69
N LYS A 239 -8.30 -4.30 13.07
CA LYS A 239 -7.18 -5.24 13.11
C LYS A 239 -6.60 -5.49 11.73
N GLU A 240 -5.28 -5.51 11.63
CA GLU A 240 -4.55 -5.92 10.42
C GLU A 240 -5.02 -5.14 9.19
N THR A 241 -5.08 -3.81 9.32
CA THR A 241 -5.51 -2.88 8.27
C THR A 241 -4.31 -2.38 7.48
N VAL A 242 -4.35 -2.55 6.16
CA VAL A 242 -3.31 -2.06 5.23
C VAL A 242 -3.87 -0.94 4.36
N ILE A 243 -3.12 0.15 4.27
CA ILE A 243 -3.38 1.30 3.43
C ILE A 243 -2.09 1.56 2.64
N ASP A 244 -2.01 1.03 1.42
CA ASP A 244 -0.78 0.97 0.63
C ASP A 244 -0.91 1.60 -0.77
N GLY A 245 0.05 2.43 -1.18
CA GLY A 245 0.13 2.93 -2.56
C GLY A 245 -1.02 3.85 -2.98
N ASN A 246 -1.78 4.43 -2.04
CA ASN A 246 -2.92 5.29 -2.37
C ASN A 246 -2.48 6.72 -2.65
N VAL A 247 -3.31 7.44 -3.40
CA VAL A 247 -3.18 8.89 -3.58
C VAL A 247 -4.41 9.57 -2.99
N TRP A 248 -4.24 10.42 -1.99
CA TRP A 248 -5.30 11.33 -1.58
C TRP A 248 -4.90 12.79 -1.73
N ARG A 249 -5.69 13.50 -2.55
CA ARG A 249 -5.36 14.84 -3.01
C ARG A 249 -6.56 15.76 -2.96
N ARG A 250 -6.42 16.84 -2.21
CA ARG A 250 -7.46 17.86 -2.05
C ARG A 250 -6.98 19.20 -2.59
N ALA A 251 -7.86 19.97 -3.20
CA ALA A 251 -7.53 21.35 -3.54
C ALA A 251 -7.23 22.16 -2.26
N VAL A 252 -6.21 23.01 -2.28
CA VAL A 252 -5.94 23.92 -1.16
C VAL A 252 -7.00 25.02 -1.08
N ASN A 253 -7.30 25.51 0.13
CA ASN A 253 -8.24 26.62 0.35
C ASN A 253 -9.66 26.39 -0.20
N VAL A 254 -10.17 25.15 -0.17
CA VAL A 254 -11.56 24.89 -0.57
C VAL A 254 -12.50 25.76 0.27
N SER A 255 -13.31 26.60 -0.38
CA SER A 255 -14.31 27.43 0.28
C SER A 255 -15.31 26.54 1.01
N CYS A 256 -15.26 26.55 2.33
CA CYS A 256 -16.18 25.77 3.15
C CYS A 256 -17.50 26.52 3.30
N PRO A 257 -18.66 25.91 2.98
CA PRO A 257 -19.95 26.53 3.22
C PRO A 257 -20.11 26.93 4.69
N THR A 258 -20.70 28.11 4.92
CA THR A 258 -20.89 28.68 6.27
C THR A 258 -21.53 27.67 7.23
N GLY A 259 -20.93 27.50 8.42
CA GLY A 259 -21.43 26.61 9.47
C GLY A 259 -20.98 25.15 9.38
N LEU A 260 -20.16 24.79 8.38
CA LEU A 260 -19.64 23.43 8.22
C LEU A 260 -18.17 23.33 8.60
N ARG A 261 -17.75 22.12 8.99
CA ARG A 261 -16.34 21.72 9.06
C ARG A 261 -16.03 20.85 7.85
N CYS A 262 -15.39 21.44 6.86
CA CYS A 262 -15.10 20.83 5.56
C CYS A 262 -13.78 20.07 5.50
N GLU A 263 -13.05 20.05 6.62
CA GLU A 263 -11.76 19.42 6.75
C GLU A 263 -11.65 18.83 8.15
N ASP A 264 -11.01 17.68 8.23
CA ASP A 264 -10.49 17.09 9.47
C ASP A 264 -9.08 16.58 9.17
N HIS A 265 -8.90 15.37 8.66
CA HIS A 265 -7.58 14.79 8.33
C HIS A 265 -7.60 14.04 7.02
N GLY A 266 -6.48 13.91 6.31
CA GLY A 266 -6.39 13.06 5.11
C GLY A 266 -6.77 11.63 5.48
N LEU A 267 -5.99 11.06 6.39
CA LEU A 267 -6.27 9.81 7.08
C LEU A 267 -6.40 10.09 8.57
N TYR A 268 -7.50 9.62 9.16
CA TYR A 268 -7.69 9.61 10.60
C TYR A 268 -7.75 8.18 11.10
N ALA A 269 -6.86 7.84 12.02
CA ALA A 269 -6.88 6.57 12.73
C ALA A 269 -6.99 6.80 14.23
N TRP A 270 -7.99 6.17 14.84
CA TRP A 270 -8.13 6.12 16.29
C TRP A 270 -8.35 4.69 16.74
N GLY A 271 -7.33 4.09 17.36
CA GLY A 271 -7.45 2.76 17.95
C GLY A 271 -7.39 1.61 16.96
N ALA A 272 -6.16 1.23 16.56
CA ALA A 272 -5.92 0.08 15.70
C ALA A 272 -4.93 -0.90 16.34
N ASP A 273 -4.91 -2.13 15.81
CA ASP A 273 -4.05 -3.25 16.20
C ASP A 273 -3.51 -3.86 14.90
N GLY A 274 -2.30 -3.49 14.49
CA GLY A 274 -1.78 -3.78 13.15
C GLY A 274 -2.35 -2.83 12.11
N LEU A 275 -1.88 -1.58 12.10
CA LEU A 275 -2.22 -0.57 11.09
C LEU A 275 -0.97 -0.21 10.29
N PHE A 276 -1.02 -0.49 8.99
CA PHE A 276 0.08 -0.26 8.05
C PHE A 276 -0.33 0.83 7.05
N ILE A 277 0.36 1.95 7.06
CA ILE A 277 0.16 3.10 6.18
C ILE A 277 1.46 3.28 5.40
N GLN A 278 1.50 2.79 4.17
CA GLN A 278 2.75 2.64 3.41
C GLN A 278 2.65 3.18 1.99
N ASN A 279 3.74 3.74 1.47
CA ASN A 279 3.88 4.18 0.08
C ASN A 279 2.77 5.13 -0.41
N ASN A 280 2.07 5.81 0.50
CA ASN A 280 0.95 6.67 0.13
C ASN A 280 1.45 8.07 -0.22
N TYR A 281 0.68 8.71 -1.08
CA TYR A 281 0.86 10.10 -1.44
C TYR A 281 -0.28 10.96 -0.89
N ALA A 282 0.05 12.03 -0.16
CA ALA A 282 -0.92 12.94 0.45
C ALA A 282 -0.67 14.40 0.14
N ASP A 283 -1.70 15.16 -0.26
CA ASP A 283 -1.59 16.61 -0.45
C ASP A 283 -2.92 17.34 -0.24
N GLY A 284 -2.86 18.55 0.31
CA GLY A 284 -3.98 19.49 0.34
C GLY A 284 -4.81 19.52 1.64
N TRP A 285 -4.36 18.83 2.68
CA TRP A 285 -4.87 19.03 4.04
C TRP A 285 -4.03 20.08 4.76
N THR A 286 -4.69 20.90 5.57
CA THR A 286 -4.04 21.94 6.35
C THR A 286 -3.42 21.30 7.58
N ASN A 287 -2.14 21.58 7.82
CA ASN A 287 -1.45 21.05 8.98
C ASN A 287 -1.81 21.78 10.26
N THR A 288 -2.91 21.45 10.93
CA THR A 288 -3.27 22.06 12.23
C THR A 288 -3.52 20.99 13.29
N SER A 289 -3.67 21.36 14.56
CA SER A 289 -4.09 20.40 15.60
C SER A 289 -5.48 19.80 15.35
N SER A 290 -6.29 20.50 14.54
CA SER A 290 -7.60 20.07 14.02
C SER A 290 -7.54 19.57 12.57
N GLY A 291 -6.34 19.50 11.99
CA GLY A 291 -5.99 19.25 10.59
C GLY A 291 -4.89 18.18 10.42
N GLY A 292 -4.44 17.90 9.19
CA GLY A 292 -3.24 17.09 8.92
C GLY A 292 -3.44 15.98 7.88
N SER A 293 -2.36 15.56 7.21
CA SER A 293 -2.42 14.46 6.23
C SER A 293 -2.62 13.13 6.92
N LEU A 294 -1.83 12.84 7.96
CA LEU A 294 -1.99 11.66 8.79
C LEU A 294 -2.24 12.07 10.22
N LYS A 295 -3.31 11.53 10.82
CA LYS A 295 -3.54 11.66 12.25
C LYS A 295 -3.76 10.31 12.88
N LEU A 296 -2.85 9.96 13.78
CA LEU A 296 -2.79 8.66 14.43
C LEU A 296 -3.02 8.86 15.93
N ARG A 297 -3.99 8.16 16.50
CA ARG A 297 -4.29 8.25 17.93
C ARG A 297 -4.52 6.89 18.53
N ASN A 298 -3.80 6.57 19.60
CA ASN A 298 -3.88 5.29 20.32
C ASN A 298 -3.71 4.06 19.39
N GLY A 299 -2.93 3.07 19.78
CA GLY A 299 -2.81 1.88 18.95
C GLY A 299 -1.73 0.94 19.41
N GLU A 300 -1.81 -0.27 18.86
CA GLU A 300 -0.77 -1.28 18.93
C GLU A 300 -0.35 -1.57 17.47
N ASP A 301 0.94 -1.70 17.22
CA ASP A 301 1.46 -2.03 15.88
C ASP A 301 1.03 -1.02 14.82
N THR A 302 1.44 0.23 14.98
CA THR A 302 1.08 1.32 14.06
C THR A 302 2.29 1.77 13.25
N PHE A 303 2.26 1.53 11.95
CA PHE A 303 3.36 1.80 11.02
C PHE A 303 2.94 2.84 9.99
N ALA A 304 3.63 3.99 9.97
CA ALA A 304 3.57 4.97 8.90
C ALA A 304 4.94 5.02 8.22
N VAL A 305 5.07 4.32 7.09
CA VAL A 305 6.37 4.03 6.47
C VAL A 305 6.38 4.49 5.01
N ASP A 306 7.45 5.16 4.58
CA ASP A 306 7.68 5.52 3.17
C ASP A 306 6.54 6.31 2.48
N ASN A 307 5.82 7.12 3.27
CA ASN A 307 4.77 7.99 2.71
C ASN A 307 5.35 9.33 2.26
N HIS A 308 4.77 9.90 1.21
CA HIS A 308 5.10 11.23 0.72
C HIS A 308 3.97 12.21 1.03
N LEU A 309 4.23 13.14 1.96
CA LEU A 309 3.24 14.07 2.48
C LEU A 309 3.61 15.51 2.12
N MET A 310 2.74 16.19 1.38
CA MET A 310 2.88 17.60 1.02
C MET A 310 1.92 18.48 1.80
N ARG A 311 2.38 19.69 2.15
CA ARG A 311 1.64 20.76 2.86
C ARG A 311 1.11 20.37 4.24
N SER A 312 1.37 19.14 4.67
CA SER A 312 0.90 18.59 5.92
C SER A 312 1.71 17.38 6.34
N GLY A 313 1.74 17.19 7.65
CA GLY A 313 2.61 16.22 8.29
C GLY A 313 1.88 15.04 8.92
N ILE A 314 2.59 14.41 9.85
CA ILE A 314 2.13 13.30 10.67
C ILE A 314 1.85 13.82 12.07
N LEU A 315 0.60 13.68 12.50
CA LEU A 315 0.15 14.07 13.82
C LEU A 315 -0.20 12.84 14.64
N SER A 316 0.69 12.43 15.54
CA SER A 316 0.52 11.27 16.41
C SER A 316 0.39 11.66 17.87
N TYR A 317 -0.66 11.19 18.57
CA TYR A 317 -0.79 11.43 20.01
C TYR A 317 -1.77 10.49 20.72
N THR A 318 -1.50 10.22 21.99
CA THR A 318 -2.48 9.52 22.82
C THR A 318 -3.67 10.42 23.12
N HIS A 319 -4.86 9.86 23.26
CA HIS A 319 -6.08 10.63 23.44
C HIS A 319 -7.03 9.94 24.43
N TRP A 320 -7.46 10.67 25.46
CA TRP A 320 -8.37 10.17 26.48
C TRP A 320 -9.83 10.37 26.08
N HIS A 321 -10.57 9.28 25.99
CA HIS A 321 -12.04 9.27 25.93
C HIS A 321 -12.58 8.01 26.61
N GLY A 322 -12.12 7.75 27.84
CA GLY A 322 -12.52 6.56 28.61
C GLY A 322 -11.93 5.25 28.05
N VAL A 323 -10.76 5.33 27.43
CA VAL A 323 -10.01 4.20 26.83
C VAL A 323 -8.54 4.28 27.23
N PRO A 324 -7.77 3.17 27.20
CA PRO A 324 -6.34 3.21 27.48
C PRO A 324 -5.62 4.21 26.56
N GLN A 325 -4.95 5.19 27.15
CA GLN A 325 -4.05 6.12 26.45
C GLN A 325 -2.71 5.44 26.22
N ARG A 326 -2.61 4.68 25.13
CA ARG A 326 -1.41 3.92 24.79
C ARG A 326 -1.14 3.93 23.30
N PHE A 327 0.11 4.19 22.95
CA PHE A 327 0.78 3.75 21.74
C PHE A 327 1.83 2.71 22.08
N HIS A 328 1.74 1.56 21.42
CA HIS A 328 2.70 0.47 21.55
C HIS A 328 3.19 0.08 20.17
N ARG A 329 4.52 -0.03 20.01
CA ARG A 329 5.14 -0.39 18.74
C ARG A 329 4.66 0.52 17.62
N ALA A 330 4.89 1.81 17.80
CA ALA A 330 4.57 2.83 16.80
C ALA A 330 5.84 3.20 16.03
N ARG A 331 5.75 3.18 14.70
CA ARG A 331 6.86 3.41 13.79
C ARG A 331 6.48 4.45 12.75
N ILE A 332 7.25 5.53 12.70
CA ILE A 332 7.14 6.61 11.71
C ILE A 332 8.49 6.71 11.02
N GLU A 333 8.59 6.17 9.81
CA GLU A 333 9.88 6.01 9.15
C GLU A 333 9.88 6.23 7.66
N GLY A 334 11.01 6.72 7.12
CA GLY A 334 11.20 6.83 5.68
C GLY A 334 10.22 7.80 5.00
N ASN A 335 9.41 8.51 5.79
CA ASN A 335 8.42 9.42 5.25
C ASN A 335 9.12 10.67 4.76
N ARG A 336 8.71 11.13 3.59
CA ARG A 336 9.12 12.41 3.04
C ARG A 336 8.04 13.44 3.32
N VAL A 337 8.37 14.47 4.08
CA VAL A 337 7.45 15.54 4.48
C VAL A 337 7.93 16.88 3.96
N ASP A 338 7.12 17.51 3.12
CA ASP A 338 7.40 18.82 2.55
C ASP A 338 6.23 19.76 2.89
N MET A 339 6.44 20.67 3.84
CA MET A 339 5.37 21.56 4.29
C MET A 339 5.09 22.69 3.30
N LEU A 340 5.98 22.97 2.35
CA LEU A 340 5.85 24.07 1.38
C LEU A 340 5.44 25.41 2.04
N GLY A 341 5.94 25.66 3.25
CA GLY A 341 5.61 26.86 4.03
C GLY A 341 4.23 26.87 4.71
N ALA A 342 3.57 25.71 4.85
CA ALA A 342 2.32 25.59 5.61
C ALA A 342 2.52 25.81 7.12
N ASP A 343 1.55 26.48 7.77
CA ASP A 343 1.55 26.79 9.21
C ASP A 343 0.50 25.96 9.97
N PRO A 344 0.82 25.41 11.16
CA PRO A 344 2.15 25.20 11.74
C PRO A 344 3.10 24.38 10.87
N ALA A 345 4.37 24.76 10.87
CA ALA A 345 5.46 24.08 10.17
C ALA A 345 5.91 22.77 10.86
N THR A 346 5.03 22.09 11.59
CA THR A 346 5.35 20.82 12.25
C THR A 346 5.14 19.66 11.30
N GLY A 347 6.22 19.15 10.73
CA GLY A 347 6.19 18.02 9.79
C GLY A 347 5.86 16.70 10.48
N ILE A 348 6.46 16.42 11.63
CA ILE A 348 6.15 15.21 12.40
C ILE A 348 5.94 15.60 13.87
N PHE A 349 4.83 15.14 14.44
CA PHE A 349 4.48 15.39 15.83
C PHE A 349 4.15 14.09 16.54
N TYR A 350 4.81 13.85 17.68
CA TYR A 350 4.43 12.81 18.62
C TYR A 350 4.18 13.43 20.00
N ARG A 351 3.02 13.14 20.60
CA ARG A 351 2.68 13.69 21.91
C ARG A 351 1.90 12.70 22.77
N ARG A 352 2.39 12.47 23.98
CA ARG A 352 1.54 11.93 25.05
C ARG A 352 0.76 13.05 25.73
N VAL A 353 -0.54 12.86 25.96
CA VAL A 353 -1.37 13.85 26.67
C VAL A 353 -2.09 13.25 27.86
N ASP A 354 -2.44 14.08 28.84
CA ASP A 354 -3.30 13.69 29.97
C ASP A 354 -4.79 13.64 29.56
N GLU A 355 -5.66 13.34 30.52
CA GLU A 355 -7.12 13.28 30.30
C GLU A 355 -7.74 14.60 29.80
N ASN A 356 -7.07 15.73 30.00
CA ASN A 356 -7.50 17.06 29.59
C ASN A 356 -6.84 17.52 28.29
N GLY A 357 -6.05 16.67 27.63
CA GLY A 357 -5.29 17.02 26.42
C GLY A 357 -4.07 17.90 26.69
N SER A 358 -3.62 18.01 27.94
CA SER A 358 -2.42 18.74 28.36
C SER A 358 -1.17 17.86 28.26
N SER A 359 -0.01 18.48 28.06
CA SER A 359 1.29 17.81 27.98
C SER A 359 2.36 18.68 28.64
N SER A 360 2.17 18.97 29.92
CA SER A 360 3.04 19.88 30.65
C SER A 360 3.31 19.40 32.08
N GLY A 361 4.48 19.74 32.59
CA GLY A 361 4.84 19.56 33.99
C GLY A 361 4.90 18.08 34.40
N SER A 362 4.49 17.81 35.64
CA SER A 362 4.62 16.50 36.31
C SER A 362 3.98 15.31 35.59
N PHE A 363 3.06 15.54 34.65
CA PHE A 363 2.48 14.46 33.84
C PHE A 363 3.53 13.84 32.91
N CYS A 364 4.40 14.67 32.32
CA CYS A 364 5.46 14.22 31.41
C CYS A 364 6.61 13.53 32.15
N ASP A 365 6.64 13.63 33.49
CA ASP A 365 7.60 12.96 34.35
C ASP A 365 7.07 11.61 34.89
N ALA A 366 5.77 11.32 34.71
CA ALA A 366 5.16 10.08 35.16
C ALA A 366 5.42 8.94 34.16
N PRO A 367 5.75 7.71 34.63
CA PRO A 367 5.82 6.52 33.77
C PRO A 367 4.56 6.39 32.91
N GLY A 368 4.76 6.13 31.63
CA GLY A 368 3.69 6.10 30.66
C GLY A 368 3.24 4.72 30.26
N GLY A 369 2.05 4.68 29.66
CA GLY A 369 1.57 3.51 28.94
C GLY A 369 2.12 3.44 27.53
N ASP A 370 2.74 4.52 27.02
CA ASP A 370 3.40 4.54 25.72
C ASP A 370 4.76 3.90 25.83
N ASP A 371 5.06 3.00 24.91
CA ASP A 371 6.34 2.32 24.84
C ASP A 371 6.62 1.95 23.40
N ASP A 372 7.90 1.78 23.09
CA ASP A 372 8.31 1.27 21.79
C ASP A 372 7.88 2.23 20.66
N ILE A 373 8.48 3.42 20.64
CA ILE A 373 8.16 4.48 19.67
C ILE A 373 9.41 4.82 18.84
N TYR A 374 9.35 4.61 17.54
CA TYR A 374 10.46 4.82 16.61
C TYR A 374 10.08 5.85 15.56
N ILE A 375 10.83 6.95 15.51
CA ILE A 375 10.70 8.00 14.49
C ILE A 375 12.05 8.13 13.80
N VAL A 376 12.26 7.38 12.72
CA VAL A 376 13.60 7.15 12.15
C VAL A 376 13.66 7.36 10.63
N GLY A 377 14.75 7.89 10.10
CA GLY A 377 14.96 7.92 8.64
C GLY A 377 13.99 8.80 7.84
N ASN A 378 13.26 9.74 8.46
CA ASN A 378 12.33 10.61 7.73
C ASN A 378 13.07 11.81 7.10
N GLU A 379 12.62 12.27 5.92
CA GLU A 379 13.14 13.47 5.24
C GLU A 379 12.17 14.64 5.44
N LEU A 380 12.60 15.71 6.12
CA LEU A 380 11.85 16.96 6.27
C LEU A 380 12.48 18.05 5.39
N VAL A 381 11.87 18.29 4.24
CA VAL A 381 12.49 19.00 3.09
C VAL A 381 12.74 20.48 3.35
N ASP A 382 11.91 21.12 4.17
CA ASP A 382 11.84 22.57 4.30
C ASP A 382 12.27 23.11 5.67
N GLY A 383 13.00 22.31 6.45
CA GLY A 383 13.39 22.70 7.81
C GLY A 383 12.25 22.62 8.82
N SER A 384 11.16 21.92 8.48
CA SER A 384 10.01 21.72 9.36
C SER A 384 10.38 20.98 10.64
N THR A 385 9.55 21.14 11.66
CA THR A 385 9.87 20.63 13.00
C THR A 385 9.45 19.17 13.15
N LEU A 386 10.31 18.38 13.76
CA LEU A 386 9.94 17.10 14.38
C LEU A 386 9.88 17.34 15.89
N ASP A 387 8.67 17.25 16.47
CA ASP A 387 8.44 17.57 17.89
C ASP A 387 7.88 16.36 18.64
N VAL A 388 8.62 15.92 19.66
CA VAL A 388 8.28 14.79 20.54
C VAL A 388 8.10 15.28 21.96
N ARG A 389 6.92 15.06 22.53
CA ARG A 389 6.53 15.54 23.87
C ARG A 389 5.98 14.44 24.76
N CYS A 390 6.43 14.44 26.02
CA CYS A 390 5.91 13.61 27.10
C CYS A 390 5.90 12.08 26.83
N ALA A 391 6.72 11.63 25.88
CA ALA A 391 6.95 10.21 25.64
C ALA A 391 7.73 9.61 26.82
N THR A 392 7.09 8.75 27.61
CA THR A 392 7.68 8.09 28.78
C THR A 392 7.49 6.58 28.69
N GLY A 393 8.43 5.91 28.02
CA GLY A 393 8.40 4.47 27.77
C GLY A 393 9.79 3.83 27.81
N ALA A 394 9.86 2.50 27.74
CA ALA A 394 11.11 1.75 27.80
C ALA A 394 12.07 2.10 26.64
N GLU A 395 11.54 2.41 25.45
CA GLU A 395 12.32 2.85 24.28
C GLU A 395 11.55 3.87 23.42
N VAL A 396 12.02 5.14 23.42
CA VAL A 396 11.61 6.16 22.46
C VAL A 396 12.84 6.56 21.66
N CYS A 397 12.83 6.30 20.36
CA CYS A 397 13.98 6.47 19.48
C CYS A 397 13.70 7.44 18.33
N VAL A 398 14.57 8.43 18.17
CA VAL A 398 14.48 9.47 17.14
C VAL A 398 15.83 9.63 16.45
N HIS A 399 16.00 9.07 15.25
CA HIS A 399 17.31 8.96 14.59
C HIS A 399 17.24 9.21 13.08
N GLN A 400 18.29 9.78 12.48
CA GLN A 400 18.38 9.99 11.02
C GLN A 400 17.18 10.71 10.39
N ASN A 401 16.59 11.69 11.08
CA ASN A 401 15.53 12.51 10.49
C ASN A 401 16.17 13.73 9.80
N GLU A 402 16.49 13.58 8.52
CA GLU A 402 17.21 14.60 7.73
C GLU A 402 16.36 15.86 7.56
N GLY A 403 17.01 17.02 7.59
CA GLY A 403 16.36 18.33 7.40
C GLY A 403 15.44 18.79 8.54
N ALA A 404 15.22 17.99 9.58
CA ALA A 404 14.30 18.32 10.67
C ALA A 404 14.88 19.29 11.72
N ASP A 405 14.09 20.28 12.17
CA ASP A 405 14.32 20.99 13.44
C ASP A 405 13.79 20.14 14.61
N LEU A 406 14.68 19.45 15.31
CA LEU A 406 14.33 18.50 16.38
C LEU A 406 13.96 19.24 17.68
N ARG A 407 12.76 18.97 18.20
CA ARG A 407 12.27 19.53 19.46
C ARG A 407 11.84 18.43 20.42
N PHE A 408 12.49 18.39 21.57
CA PHE A 408 12.24 17.38 22.60
C PHE A 408 11.81 18.04 23.91
N LEU A 409 10.64 17.66 24.42
CA LEU A 409 10.18 17.99 25.77
C LEU A 409 9.92 16.69 26.55
N VAL A 410 11.00 15.94 26.77
CA VAL A 410 11.00 14.57 27.30
C VAL A 410 12.32 14.26 28.00
N PRO A 411 12.32 13.48 29.10
CA PRO A 411 13.55 13.16 29.83
C PRO A 411 14.41 12.06 29.17
N ASN A 412 13.86 11.16 28.34
CA ASN A 412 14.53 9.94 27.86
C ASN A 412 14.30 9.63 26.36
N VAL A 413 14.82 10.45 25.44
CA VAL A 413 14.84 10.13 23.99
C VAL A 413 16.22 9.64 23.57
N ARG A 414 16.25 8.47 22.92
CA ARG A 414 17.46 7.93 22.31
C ARG A 414 17.59 8.45 20.88
N THR A 415 18.76 8.99 20.52
CA THR A 415 19.02 9.55 19.19
C THR A 415 20.06 8.81 18.38
N THR A 416 20.59 7.70 18.90
CA THR A 416 21.62 6.87 18.26
C THR A 416 21.44 5.40 18.63
N GLY A 417 21.75 4.50 17.69
CA GLY A 417 21.65 3.06 17.92
C GLY A 417 20.20 2.60 18.09
N CYS A 418 19.27 3.24 17.38
CA CYS A 418 17.89 2.79 17.30
C CYS A 418 17.86 1.45 16.56
N LEU A 419 17.93 0.35 17.31
CA LEU A 419 17.68 -0.99 16.80
C LEU A 419 16.21 -1.25 17.00
N VAL A 420 15.49 -1.61 15.95
CA VAL A 420 14.09 -2.00 16.12
C VAL A 420 14.08 -3.41 16.71
N PRO A 421 13.28 -3.69 17.76
CA PRO A 421 13.23 -5.01 18.36
C PRO A 421 12.77 -6.08 17.36
N ASP A 422 13.34 -7.29 17.47
CA ASP A 422 12.92 -8.46 16.69
C ASP A 422 11.41 -8.70 16.86
N GLY A 423 10.66 -8.82 15.75
CA GLY A 423 9.21 -9.07 15.73
C GLY A 423 8.32 -7.87 15.43
N TRP A 424 8.90 -6.71 15.09
CA TRP A 424 8.18 -5.59 14.48
C TRP A 424 8.30 -5.73 12.97
N ASP A 425 7.43 -6.53 12.36
CA ASP A 425 7.60 -7.11 11.03
C ASP A 425 7.64 -6.11 9.84
N ARG A 426 8.18 -4.89 9.98
CA ARG A 426 8.27 -3.87 8.93
C ARG A 426 8.67 -4.39 7.55
N PRO A 427 9.75 -5.17 7.37
CA PRO A 427 10.12 -5.59 6.02
C PRO A 427 9.07 -6.49 5.38
N LEU A 428 8.21 -7.15 6.16
CA LEU A 428 7.11 -7.98 5.68
C LEU A 428 5.72 -7.34 5.88
N ALA A 429 5.69 -6.14 6.45
CA ALA A 429 4.49 -5.38 6.74
C ALA A 429 3.92 -4.76 5.45
N GLY A 430 2.59 -4.59 5.41
CA GLY A 430 1.88 -4.10 4.23
C GLY A 430 1.52 -5.21 3.26
N VAL A 431 1.71 -4.94 1.96
CA VAL A 431 1.49 -5.92 0.89
C VAL A 431 2.73 -6.10 0.03
N HIS A 432 2.98 -7.33 -0.39
CA HIS A 432 4.02 -7.70 -1.36
C HIS A 432 3.33 -8.03 -2.67
N ARG A 433 3.69 -7.38 -3.76
CA ARG A 433 3.00 -7.46 -5.05
C ARG A 433 3.83 -8.28 -6.02
N GLY A 434 3.17 -9.19 -6.74
CA GLY A 434 3.81 -10.05 -7.73
C GLY A 434 2.81 -11.04 -8.32
N ASP A 435 3.16 -11.70 -9.40
CA ASP A 435 2.42 -12.82 -9.96
C ASP A 435 2.80 -14.12 -9.23
N PHE A 436 2.29 -14.31 -8.02
CA PHE A 436 2.68 -15.45 -7.19
C PHE A 436 2.14 -16.77 -7.74
N ASN A 437 1.12 -16.74 -8.61
CA ASN A 437 0.49 -17.95 -9.14
C ASN A 437 0.87 -18.29 -10.60
N GLY A 438 1.47 -17.34 -11.32
CA GLY A 438 1.99 -17.49 -12.68
C GLY A 438 0.93 -17.34 -13.78
N ASP A 439 -0.19 -16.65 -13.51
CA ASP A 439 -1.26 -16.43 -14.49
C ASP A 439 -1.14 -15.08 -15.23
N GLY A 440 -0.08 -14.33 -14.94
CA GLY A 440 0.24 -13.02 -15.48
C GLY A 440 -0.50 -11.86 -14.81
N GLN A 441 -1.36 -12.12 -13.81
CA GLN A 441 -2.05 -11.10 -13.04
C GLN A 441 -1.24 -10.69 -11.80
N GLU A 442 -1.34 -9.42 -11.38
CA GLU A 442 -0.75 -9.00 -10.10
C GLU A 442 -1.59 -9.57 -8.95
N ASP A 443 -0.99 -10.50 -8.21
CA ASP A 443 -1.44 -10.93 -6.89
C ASP A 443 -0.80 -10.03 -5.82
N PHE A 444 -1.26 -10.18 -4.57
CA PHE A 444 -0.51 -9.62 -3.45
C PHE A 444 -0.58 -10.48 -2.19
N LEU A 445 0.44 -10.36 -1.34
CA LEU A 445 0.57 -11.08 -0.08
C LEU A 445 0.56 -10.12 1.10
N GLN A 446 -0.26 -10.42 2.11
CA GLN A 446 -0.24 -9.75 3.40
C GLN A 446 0.23 -10.74 4.47
N ARG A 447 1.33 -10.45 5.19
CA ARG A 447 1.70 -11.24 6.36
C ARG A 447 0.91 -10.77 7.57
N THR A 448 0.17 -11.67 8.21
CA THR A 448 -0.75 -11.33 9.30
C THR A 448 -0.73 -12.38 10.40
N LEU A 449 -1.20 -12.01 11.60
CA LEU A 449 -1.40 -12.93 12.70
C LEU A 449 -2.72 -13.69 12.56
N THR A 450 -2.68 -14.98 12.86
CA THR A 450 -3.89 -15.77 13.15
C THR A 450 -4.50 -15.34 14.48
N ASP A 451 -5.78 -15.63 14.72
CA ASP A 451 -6.43 -15.38 16.02
C ASP A 451 -5.73 -16.12 17.19
N THR A 452 -4.91 -17.14 16.89
CA THR A 452 -4.08 -17.89 17.86
C THR A 452 -2.65 -17.38 18.04
N GLY A 453 -2.25 -16.32 17.31
CA GLY A 453 -0.96 -15.64 17.45
C GLY A 453 0.20 -16.20 16.60
N GLY A 454 -0.06 -17.14 15.69
CA GLY A 454 0.92 -17.59 14.69
C GLY A 454 0.84 -16.76 13.41
N TYR A 455 1.98 -16.40 12.82
CA TYR A 455 2.05 -15.72 11.52
C TYR A 455 1.70 -16.64 10.36
N HIS A 456 1.09 -16.07 9.34
CA HIS A 456 0.82 -16.68 8.05
C HIS A 456 0.83 -15.61 6.97
N TRP A 457 0.91 -16.04 5.71
CA TRP A 457 0.73 -15.19 4.56
C TRP A 457 -0.70 -15.34 4.07
N ARG A 458 -1.44 -14.24 3.99
CA ARG A 458 -2.70 -14.19 3.27
C ARG A 458 -2.42 -13.76 1.84
N ALA A 459 -2.55 -14.69 0.91
CA ALA A 459 -2.41 -14.48 -0.51
C ALA A 459 -3.73 -14.05 -1.12
N HIS A 460 -3.71 -12.93 -1.83
CA HIS A 460 -4.82 -12.39 -2.59
C HIS A 460 -4.52 -12.62 -4.06
N LEU A 461 -5.00 -13.76 -4.59
CA LEU A 461 -4.72 -14.19 -5.95
C LEU A 461 -5.70 -13.53 -6.91
N SER A 462 -5.22 -12.69 -7.82
CA SER A 462 -6.07 -11.99 -8.76
C SER A 462 -6.53 -12.91 -9.88
N SER A 463 -7.80 -12.78 -10.27
CA SER A 463 -8.32 -13.38 -11.50
C SER A 463 -8.54 -12.35 -12.61
N GLY A 464 -8.16 -11.09 -12.37
CA GLY A 464 -8.58 -9.92 -13.15
C GLY A 464 -9.98 -9.39 -12.81
N ASP A 465 -10.82 -10.23 -12.18
CA ASP A 465 -12.17 -9.89 -11.70
C ASP A 465 -12.26 -9.98 -10.16
N GLY A 466 -11.26 -9.41 -9.48
CA GLY A 466 -11.09 -9.42 -8.02
C GLY A 466 -10.04 -10.42 -7.54
N TYR A 467 -10.22 -10.90 -6.31
CA TYR A 467 -9.22 -11.70 -5.58
C TYR A 467 -9.81 -12.95 -4.95
N ALA A 468 -9.07 -14.05 -5.03
CA ALA A 468 -9.29 -15.27 -4.27
C ALA A 468 -8.27 -15.33 -3.13
N ASP A 469 -8.77 -15.31 -1.90
CA ASP A 469 -7.92 -15.30 -0.72
C ASP A 469 -7.51 -16.72 -0.31
N GLN A 470 -6.23 -16.91 0.03
CA GLN A 470 -5.68 -18.16 0.56
C GLN A 470 -4.74 -17.92 1.72
N ASP A 471 -4.75 -18.81 2.71
CA ASP A 471 -3.80 -18.78 3.82
C ASP A 471 -2.62 -19.72 3.51
N TRP A 472 -1.42 -19.15 3.43
CA TRP A 472 -0.17 -19.83 3.16
C TRP A 472 0.69 -19.89 4.41
N GLY A 473 1.44 -20.99 4.57
CA GLY A 473 2.32 -21.19 5.71
C GLY A 473 3.47 -20.17 5.76
N ASP A 474 3.92 -19.85 6.97
CA ASP A 474 5.08 -18.99 7.22
C ASP A 474 6.31 -19.81 7.66
N ASP A 475 7.47 -19.58 7.03
CA ASP A 475 8.81 -20.06 7.44
C ASP A 475 9.83 -18.89 7.44
N VAL A 476 9.32 -17.67 7.64
CA VAL A 476 10.14 -16.48 7.74
C VAL A 476 11.07 -16.57 8.95
N ARG A 477 12.32 -16.17 8.74
CA ARG A 477 13.37 -16.09 9.77
C ARG A 477 14.15 -14.81 9.58
N LEU A 478 13.68 -13.77 10.26
CA LEU A 478 14.24 -12.42 10.17
C LEU A 478 15.59 -12.32 10.87
N VAL A 479 16.40 -11.37 10.39
CA VAL A 479 17.63 -10.88 11.01
C VAL A 479 17.66 -9.36 10.87
N PRO A 480 18.50 -8.61 11.60
CA PRO A 480 18.58 -7.15 11.43
C PRO A 480 18.80 -6.71 9.97
N GLY A 481 19.53 -7.50 9.18
CA GLY A 481 19.69 -7.26 7.74
C GLY A 481 18.37 -7.30 6.94
N THR A 482 17.32 -8.03 7.36
CA THR A 482 16.03 -7.98 6.65
C THR A 482 15.46 -6.57 6.66
N GLU A 483 15.60 -5.89 7.79
CA GLU A 483 15.13 -4.53 7.96
C GLU A 483 15.97 -3.52 7.18
N GLU A 484 17.27 -3.77 7.09
CA GLU A 484 18.22 -2.91 6.39
C GLU A 484 18.06 -2.98 4.86
N TYR A 485 17.75 -4.16 4.32
CA TYR A 485 17.76 -4.41 2.88
C TYR A 485 16.36 -4.63 2.28
N GLY A 486 15.35 -4.89 3.12
CA GLY A 486 13.97 -5.10 2.68
C GLY A 486 13.67 -6.51 2.18
N VAL A 487 12.53 -6.63 1.51
CA VAL A 487 12.01 -7.85 0.89
C VAL A 487 11.75 -7.52 -0.57
N HIS A 488 12.21 -8.40 -1.46
CA HIS A 488 12.08 -8.23 -2.90
C HIS A 488 11.18 -9.32 -3.46
N VAL A 489 10.30 -8.92 -4.38
CA VAL A 489 9.37 -9.82 -5.06
C VAL A 489 9.80 -9.93 -6.52
N ALA A 490 10.12 -11.15 -6.96
CA ALA A 490 10.39 -11.46 -8.37
C ALA A 490 10.55 -12.97 -8.58
N ASP A 491 10.47 -13.44 -9.82
CA ASP A 491 10.76 -14.84 -10.18
C ASP A 491 12.26 -15.15 -10.14
N PHE A 492 12.80 -15.37 -8.94
CA PHE A 492 14.22 -15.69 -8.73
C PHE A 492 14.61 -17.10 -9.24
N ASN A 493 13.64 -17.94 -9.61
CA ASN A 493 13.88 -19.33 -9.94
C ASN A 493 13.54 -19.72 -11.40
N GLY A 494 12.83 -18.84 -12.10
CA GLY A 494 12.51 -18.93 -13.53
C GLY A 494 11.33 -19.84 -13.84
N ASP A 495 10.44 -20.07 -12.87
CA ASP A 495 9.25 -20.92 -13.04
C ASP A 495 7.98 -20.14 -13.43
N GLY A 496 8.12 -18.85 -13.69
CA GLY A 496 7.07 -17.93 -14.10
C GLY A 496 6.22 -17.43 -12.94
N ARG A 497 6.68 -17.60 -11.69
CA ARG A 497 5.97 -17.17 -10.48
C ARG A 497 6.88 -16.32 -9.64
N ASP A 498 6.35 -15.24 -9.10
CA ASP A 498 7.12 -14.40 -8.22
C ASP A 498 7.35 -15.09 -6.86
N ASP A 499 8.58 -14.92 -6.36
CA ASP A 499 9.08 -15.43 -5.10
C ASP A 499 9.37 -14.25 -4.15
N LEU A 500 9.63 -14.52 -2.86
CA LEU A 500 10.12 -13.49 -1.92
C LEU A 500 11.59 -13.73 -1.58
N ALA A 501 12.45 -12.74 -1.85
CA ALA A 501 13.85 -12.73 -1.42
C ALA A 501 14.06 -11.72 -0.28
N TYR A 502 14.71 -12.15 0.79
CA TYR A 502 15.03 -11.29 1.93
C TYR A 502 16.24 -11.81 2.70
N ARG A 503 16.85 -10.97 3.53
CA ARG A 503 17.97 -11.39 4.38
C ARG A 503 17.44 -12.11 5.61
N GLY A 504 17.96 -13.30 5.92
CA GLY A 504 17.47 -14.12 7.01
C GLY A 504 18.48 -15.14 7.52
N VAL A 505 18.04 -15.96 8.47
CA VAL A 505 18.89 -17.00 9.08
C VAL A 505 18.97 -18.25 8.20
N CYS A 506 20.16 -18.69 7.81
CA CYS A 506 20.40 -19.85 6.96
C CYS A 506 21.08 -21.00 7.73
N GLY A 507 20.36 -22.12 7.92
CA GLY A 507 20.87 -23.25 8.69
C GLY A 507 20.86 -22.96 10.20
N SER A 508 22.02 -22.62 10.78
CA SER A 508 22.13 -22.26 12.20
C SER A 508 21.75 -20.81 12.46
N ALA A 509 21.34 -20.49 13.69
CA ALA A 509 20.92 -19.16 14.14
C ALA A 509 21.99 -18.05 14.04
N SER A 510 23.20 -18.35 13.60
CA SER A 510 24.34 -17.43 13.54
C SER A 510 24.84 -17.16 12.13
N THR A 511 24.15 -17.65 11.10
CA THR A 511 24.57 -17.51 9.70
C THR A 511 23.49 -16.75 8.94
N ASP A 512 23.77 -15.48 8.66
CA ASP A 512 22.87 -14.64 7.87
C ASP A 512 23.13 -14.88 6.39
N CYS A 513 22.07 -14.98 5.59
CA CYS A 513 22.19 -15.07 4.16
C CYS A 513 20.89 -14.60 3.48
N TRP A 514 20.90 -14.43 2.17
CA TRP A 514 19.66 -14.30 1.41
C TRP A 514 18.85 -15.58 1.52
N ARG A 515 17.60 -15.47 1.95
CA ARG A 515 16.60 -16.53 1.90
C ARG A 515 15.62 -16.20 0.78
N VAL A 516 15.24 -17.22 0.02
CA VAL A 516 14.17 -17.13 -0.96
C VAL A 516 13.04 -18.08 -0.60
N HIS A 517 11.86 -17.51 -0.38
CA HIS A 517 10.57 -18.20 -0.26
C HIS A 517 10.02 -18.39 -1.66
N ARG A 518 10.13 -19.60 -2.17
CA ARG A 518 9.66 -19.91 -3.51
C ARG A 518 8.17 -20.18 -3.55
N SER A 519 7.45 -19.49 -4.43
CA SER A 519 6.03 -19.72 -4.62
C SER A 519 5.77 -21.04 -5.35
N THR A 520 4.66 -21.67 -5.01
CA THR A 520 4.09 -22.84 -5.69
C THR A 520 2.75 -22.52 -6.34
N GLY A 521 2.35 -21.24 -6.35
CA GLY A 521 1.04 -20.72 -6.75
C GLY A 521 -0.14 -21.06 -5.83
N THR A 522 0.08 -21.90 -4.82
CA THR A 522 -0.92 -22.22 -3.79
C THR A 522 -0.31 -22.20 -2.39
N GLY A 523 0.87 -21.61 -2.24
CA GLY A 523 1.67 -21.67 -1.02
C GLY A 523 3.15 -21.41 -1.27
N PHE A 524 3.91 -21.20 -0.20
CA PHE A 524 5.36 -21.16 -0.24
C PHE A 524 5.97 -22.53 0.08
N MET A 525 7.06 -22.86 -0.60
CA MET A 525 7.98 -23.89 -0.11
C MET A 525 8.75 -23.37 1.12
N ALA A 526 9.33 -24.29 1.90
CA ALA A 526 10.26 -23.91 2.96
C ALA A 526 11.41 -23.06 2.38
N ALA A 527 11.75 -21.96 3.04
CA ALA A 527 12.71 -21.04 2.45
C ALA A 527 14.10 -21.65 2.36
N ARG A 528 14.77 -21.36 1.25
CA ARG A 528 16.11 -21.82 0.98
C ARG A 528 17.10 -20.66 1.09
N GLY A 529 18.27 -20.92 1.69
CA GLY A 529 19.39 -19.98 1.67
C GLY A 529 20.06 -19.95 0.30
N TYR A 530 20.15 -18.77 -0.29
CA TYR A 530 20.78 -18.48 -1.59
C TYR A 530 22.21 -17.95 -1.46
N GLY A 531 22.68 -17.68 -0.23
CA GLY A 531 24.06 -17.28 0.04
C GLY A 531 24.18 -15.86 0.59
N ASP A 532 25.36 -15.50 1.08
CA ASP A 532 25.56 -14.22 1.77
C ASP A 532 25.73 -13.07 0.78
N GLY A 533 26.61 -13.19 -0.22
CA GLY A 533 26.65 -12.37 -1.45
C GLY A 533 26.80 -10.84 -1.32
N VAL A 534 26.66 -10.25 -0.12
CA VAL A 534 26.57 -8.80 0.05
C VAL A 534 27.91 -8.21 0.44
N TYR A 535 28.37 -7.27 -0.37
CA TYR A 535 29.47 -6.36 -0.03
C TYR A 535 28.94 -4.93 -0.14
N HIS A 536 28.41 -4.45 0.97
CA HIS A 536 27.68 -3.19 1.03
C HIS A 536 28.59 -1.97 0.91
N SER A 537 28.03 -0.89 0.38
CA SER A 537 28.57 0.46 0.44
C SER A 537 27.51 1.39 1.05
N ASP A 538 27.86 2.64 1.38
CA ASP A 538 26.87 3.65 1.79
C ASP A 538 25.76 3.82 0.74
N GLU A 539 26.07 3.58 -0.53
CA GLU A 539 25.09 3.63 -1.63
C GLU A 539 24.14 2.42 -1.65
N THR A 540 24.54 1.27 -1.07
CA THR A 540 23.63 0.13 -0.88
C THR A 540 22.49 0.53 0.05
N PHE A 541 22.79 1.21 1.15
CA PHE A 541 21.77 1.66 2.10
C PHE A 541 20.92 2.80 1.55
N ARG A 542 21.51 3.66 0.72
CA ARG A 542 20.81 4.80 0.11
C ARG A 542 19.81 4.40 -0.96
N PHE A 543 20.15 3.42 -1.80
CA PHE A 543 19.32 3.06 -2.96
C PHE A 543 18.68 1.68 -2.86
N GLY A 544 19.16 0.81 -1.97
CA GLY A 544 18.64 -0.55 -1.80
C GLY A 544 19.06 -1.52 -2.90
N PHE A 545 18.27 -2.57 -3.06
CA PHE A 545 18.40 -3.57 -4.11
C PHE A 545 17.19 -3.51 -5.05
N HIS A 546 17.43 -3.78 -6.33
CA HIS A 546 16.44 -3.71 -7.37
C HIS A 546 16.32 -5.05 -8.11
N PRO A 547 15.18 -5.75 -8.01
CA PRO A 547 14.95 -6.96 -8.77
C PRO A 547 14.79 -6.68 -10.27
N GLY A 548 15.27 -7.60 -11.11
CA GLY A 548 15.14 -7.56 -12.57
C GLY A 548 15.97 -8.67 -13.24
N ASP A 549 15.62 -9.09 -14.46
CA ASP A 549 16.42 -10.06 -15.24
C ASP A 549 17.48 -9.31 -16.06
N TYR A 550 18.63 -9.01 -15.44
CA TYR A 550 19.67 -8.20 -16.08
C TYR A 550 20.52 -9.02 -17.06
N ASN A 551 20.53 -10.36 -16.91
CA ASN A 551 21.38 -11.26 -17.68
C ASN A 551 20.61 -12.07 -18.76
N ARG A 552 19.29 -11.91 -18.84
CA ARG A 552 18.36 -12.59 -19.75
C ARG A 552 18.38 -14.10 -19.63
N ASP A 553 18.52 -14.61 -18.42
CA ASP A 553 18.51 -16.05 -18.16
C ASP A 553 17.13 -16.59 -17.74
N GLY A 554 16.13 -15.70 -17.70
CA GLY A 554 14.75 -15.96 -17.33
C GLY A 554 14.52 -15.98 -15.82
N ARG A 555 15.50 -15.60 -15.00
CA ARG A 555 15.38 -15.43 -13.55
C ARG A 555 15.66 -13.98 -13.20
N ALA A 556 14.89 -13.45 -12.26
CA ALA A 556 15.21 -12.16 -11.69
C ALA A 556 16.49 -12.27 -10.84
N ASP A 557 17.35 -11.26 -10.93
CA ASP A 557 18.53 -11.04 -10.10
C ASP A 557 18.27 -9.89 -9.12
N LEU A 558 19.27 -9.51 -8.31
CA LEU A 558 19.23 -8.28 -7.49
C LEU A 558 20.40 -7.36 -7.83
N ALA A 559 20.13 -6.20 -8.44
CA ALA A 559 21.13 -5.17 -8.69
C ALA A 559 21.20 -4.15 -7.55
N PHE A 560 22.41 -3.70 -7.21
CA PHE A 560 22.64 -2.73 -6.12
C PHE A 560 23.98 -2.02 -6.28
N ARG A 561 24.18 -0.96 -5.50
CA ARG A 561 25.45 -0.22 -5.42
C ARG A 561 26.34 -0.77 -4.31
N GLY A 562 27.22 -1.72 -4.64
CA GLY A 562 28.13 -2.39 -3.68
C GLY A 562 29.61 -1.99 -3.84
N ASN A 563 30.51 -2.70 -3.16
CA ASN A 563 31.96 -2.48 -3.25
C ASN A 563 32.65 -3.49 -4.17
N CYS A 564 33.10 -3.09 -5.37
CA CYS A 564 33.81 -3.91 -6.35
C CYS A 564 35.28 -4.21 -6.02
N GLY A 565 35.78 -5.30 -6.61
CA GLY A 565 37.20 -5.65 -6.58
C GLY A 565 37.79 -5.89 -5.19
N ASN A 566 39.12 -6.04 -5.13
CA ASN A 566 39.84 -6.21 -3.87
C ASN A 566 40.11 -4.88 -3.14
N ASP A 567 40.06 -3.77 -3.88
CA ASP A 567 40.25 -2.42 -3.36
C ASP A 567 38.94 -1.82 -2.79
N GLY A 568 37.79 -2.46 -3.02
CA GLY A 568 36.53 -2.17 -2.37
C GLY A 568 35.90 -0.85 -2.82
N HIS A 569 36.09 -0.45 -4.08
CA HIS A 569 35.54 0.80 -4.60
C HIS A 569 34.04 0.65 -4.93
N PRO A 570 33.20 1.68 -4.72
CA PRO A 570 31.77 1.60 -5.03
C PRO A 570 31.49 1.40 -6.53
N CYS A 571 30.64 0.45 -6.87
CA CYS A 571 30.27 0.08 -8.25
C CYS A 571 28.86 -0.51 -8.31
N TRP A 572 28.39 -0.87 -9.50
CA TRP A 572 27.22 -1.72 -9.65
C TRP A 572 27.58 -3.18 -9.43
N ARG A 573 26.77 -3.84 -8.63
CA ARG A 573 26.84 -5.29 -8.41
C ARG A 573 25.49 -5.91 -8.70
N VAL A 574 25.53 -7.14 -9.20
CA VAL A 574 24.35 -7.97 -9.42
C VAL A 574 24.54 -9.27 -8.66
N LEU A 575 23.54 -9.65 -7.86
CA LEU A 575 23.41 -10.99 -7.31
C LEU A 575 22.64 -11.83 -8.31
N ALA A 576 23.36 -12.49 -9.21
CA ALA A 576 22.76 -13.25 -10.30
C ALA A 576 22.13 -14.56 -9.79
N SER A 577 20.86 -14.78 -10.09
CA SER A 577 20.10 -15.97 -9.69
C SER A 577 20.54 -17.20 -10.47
N GLN A 578 20.97 -18.24 -9.75
CA GLN A 578 21.45 -19.48 -10.36
C GLN A 578 20.37 -20.55 -10.35
N SER A 579 20.37 -21.38 -11.40
CA SER A 579 19.48 -22.54 -11.54
C SER A 579 19.56 -23.54 -10.38
N ASP A 580 20.67 -23.53 -9.63
CA ASP A 580 20.84 -24.38 -8.46
C ASP A 580 20.18 -23.81 -7.20
N GLY A 581 19.56 -22.63 -7.23
CA GLY A 581 18.94 -21.95 -6.09
C GLY A 581 19.98 -21.28 -5.19
N SER A 582 20.85 -20.47 -5.79
CA SER A 582 21.82 -19.62 -5.11
C SER A 582 21.99 -18.29 -5.85
N PHE A 583 22.56 -17.30 -5.17
CA PHE A 583 23.00 -16.05 -5.77
C PHE A 583 24.51 -16.07 -5.99
N THR A 584 24.95 -15.62 -7.17
CA THR A 584 26.37 -15.36 -7.46
C THR A 584 26.58 -13.85 -7.59
N ALA A 585 27.42 -13.28 -6.74
CA ALA A 585 27.76 -11.86 -6.83
C ALA A 585 28.70 -11.60 -8.01
N GLN A 586 28.37 -10.58 -8.81
CA GLN A 586 29.13 -10.18 -9.99
C GLN A 586 29.38 -8.66 -9.98
N ASP A 587 30.54 -8.26 -10.48
CA ASP A 587 30.95 -6.86 -10.65
C ASP A 587 30.54 -6.38 -12.04
N TRP A 588 29.53 -5.50 -12.12
CA TRP A 588 28.95 -5.06 -13.39
C TRP A 588 29.50 -3.70 -13.85
N GLY A 589 30.63 -3.30 -13.27
CA GLY A 589 31.35 -2.08 -13.59
C GLY A 589 30.82 -0.85 -12.84
N ASP A 590 31.43 0.28 -13.17
CA ASP A 590 31.00 1.58 -12.70
C ASP A 590 30.82 2.53 -13.89
N GLY A 591 30.12 3.61 -13.67
CA GLY A 591 29.78 4.58 -14.69
C GLY A 591 28.72 5.55 -14.22
N LYS A 592 28.56 5.71 -12.91
CA LYS A 592 27.52 6.53 -12.33
C LYS A 592 27.90 8.00 -12.33
N TYR A 593 26.93 8.85 -12.64
CA TYR A 593 27.03 10.30 -12.47
C TYR A 593 25.74 10.79 -11.84
N TRP A 594 25.74 10.90 -10.52
CA TRP A 594 24.57 11.35 -9.76
C TRP A 594 24.32 12.84 -9.96
N ASP A 595 23.05 13.21 -10.06
CA ASP A 595 22.63 14.58 -9.83
C ASP A 595 22.35 14.70 -8.32
N PRO A 596 23.10 15.53 -7.57
CA PRO A 596 22.99 15.61 -6.12
C PRO A 596 21.65 16.14 -5.62
N THR A 597 20.79 16.64 -6.50
CA THR A 597 19.46 17.16 -6.17
C THR A 597 18.32 16.28 -6.67
N GLN A 598 18.50 15.61 -7.81
CA GLN A 598 17.42 14.89 -8.47
C GLN A 598 17.50 13.37 -8.32
N THR A 599 18.69 12.78 -8.15
CA THR A 599 18.78 11.31 -8.05
C THR A 599 17.99 10.79 -6.84
N ASP A 600 18.15 11.41 -5.67
CA ASP A 600 17.48 10.96 -4.44
C ASP A 600 15.98 11.21 -4.48
N GLY A 601 15.56 12.35 -5.03
CA GLY A 601 14.15 12.73 -5.06
C GLY A 601 13.30 11.85 -5.98
N TYR A 602 13.91 11.12 -6.92
CA TYR A 602 13.17 10.27 -7.87
C TYR A 602 13.62 8.80 -7.90
N GLY A 603 14.71 8.45 -7.23
CA GLY A 603 15.19 7.07 -7.11
C GLY A 603 15.76 6.47 -8.40
N LEU A 604 15.88 5.14 -8.38
CA LEU A 604 16.29 4.30 -9.51
C LEU A 604 15.07 3.61 -10.11
N LEU A 605 15.06 3.46 -11.43
CA LEU A 605 13.95 2.95 -12.22
C LEU A 605 14.43 1.77 -13.07
N VAL A 606 13.88 0.57 -12.83
CA VAL A 606 14.29 -0.66 -13.53
C VAL A 606 13.29 -1.04 -14.61
N GLY A 607 13.81 -1.44 -15.77
CA GLY A 607 13.02 -2.00 -16.86
C GLY A 607 13.84 -2.14 -18.14
N ASP A 608 13.37 -2.97 -19.08
CA ASP A 608 13.96 -3.12 -20.41
C ASP A 608 13.61 -1.94 -21.32
N TYR A 609 14.42 -0.88 -21.28
CA TYR A 609 14.16 0.33 -22.07
C TYR A 609 14.61 0.20 -23.55
N ASN A 610 15.36 -0.86 -23.88
CA ASN A 610 15.96 -1.05 -25.20
C ASN A 610 15.42 -2.28 -25.97
N GLY A 611 14.51 -3.06 -25.37
CA GLY A 611 13.81 -4.20 -25.94
C GLY A 611 14.68 -5.44 -26.15
N ASP A 612 15.87 -5.49 -25.55
CA ASP A 612 16.79 -6.62 -25.72
C ASP A 612 16.49 -7.80 -24.79
N GLY A 613 15.47 -7.67 -23.94
CA GLY A 613 15.03 -8.64 -22.96
C GLY A 613 15.89 -8.68 -21.69
N ARG A 614 16.78 -7.71 -21.48
CA ARG A 614 17.50 -7.50 -20.22
C ARG A 614 16.96 -6.24 -19.55
N ASP A 615 16.75 -6.30 -18.25
CA ASP A 615 16.40 -5.11 -17.50
C ASP A 615 17.60 -4.16 -17.38
N ASP A 616 17.33 -2.86 -17.48
CA ASP A 616 18.29 -1.78 -17.34
C ASP A 616 18.01 -0.93 -16.09
N ILE A 617 18.93 -0.04 -15.70
CA ILE A 617 18.73 0.89 -14.59
C ILE A 617 18.79 2.35 -15.05
N ALA A 618 17.66 3.06 -14.96
CA ALA A 618 17.56 4.48 -15.26
C ALA A 618 17.45 5.35 -13.99
N TYR A 619 17.98 6.57 -14.04
CA TYR A 619 17.80 7.57 -12.99
C TYR A 619 18.09 8.99 -13.47
N ARG A 620 17.70 9.99 -12.67
CA ARG A 620 18.02 11.40 -12.91
C ARG A 620 19.45 11.68 -12.49
N GLY A 621 20.35 11.61 -13.46
CA GLY A 621 21.79 11.83 -13.27
C GLY A 621 22.33 12.96 -14.12
N LEU A 622 23.63 12.93 -14.39
CA LEU A 622 24.32 13.85 -15.28
C LEU A 622 24.83 13.12 -16.54
N CYS A 623 24.66 13.75 -17.70
CA CYS A 623 25.22 13.35 -18.98
C CYS A 623 26.48 14.16 -19.24
N GLY A 624 27.63 13.66 -18.79
CA GLY A 624 28.85 14.46 -18.66
C GLY A 624 28.97 15.03 -17.24
N SER A 625 29.64 16.17 -17.07
CA SER A 625 29.92 16.71 -15.73
C SER A 625 28.87 17.68 -15.19
N THR A 626 27.99 18.23 -16.01
CA THR A 626 27.08 19.32 -15.59
C THR A 626 25.64 19.21 -16.08
N ASP A 627 25.35 18.38 -17.07
CA ASP A 627 24.08 18.45 -17.79
C ASP A 627 23.09 17.40 -17.25
N PRO A 628 21.99 17.79 -16.58
CA PRO A 628 21.03 16.83 -16.03
C PRO A 628 20.29 16.06 -17.13
N CYS A 629 20.21 14.75 -16.98
CA CYS A 629 19.58 13.87 -17.96
C CYS A 629 19.01 12.60 -17.33
N LEU A 630 18.26 11.82 -18.11
CA LEU A 630 18.07 10.41 -17.80
C LEU A 630 19.35 9.67 -18.16
N ARG A 631 20.02 9.16 -17.13
CA ARG A 631 21.17 8.29 -17.29
C ARG A 631 20.69 6.86 -17.15
N VAL A 632 21.00 6.03 -18.14
CA VAL A 632 20.57 4.63 -18.21
C VAL A 632 21.81 3.76 -18.21
N HIS A 633 21.90 2.82 -17.28
CA HIS A 633 22.89 1.76 -17.27
C HIS A 633 22.28 0.59 -18.00
N VAL A 634 22.72 0.42 -19.25
CA VAL A 634 22.20 -0.59 -20.15
C VAL A 634 22.90 -1.92 -19.87
N SER A 635 22.13 -2.96 -19.60
CA SER A 635 22.66 -4.32 -19.44
C SER A 635 23.22 -4.83 -20.76
N THR A 636 24.29 -5.61 -20.70
CA THR A 636 24.95 -6.13 -21.91
C THR A 636 25.07 -7.64 -21.88
N VAL A 637 25.32 -8.23 -23.05
CA VAL A 637 25.56 -9.68 -23.21
C VAL A 637 26.81 -10.21 -22.50
N ASP A 638 27.69 -9.31 -22.05
CA ASP A 638 28.90 -9.63 -21.30
C ASP A 638 28.66 -9.53 -19.77
N ASP A 639 27.40 -9.44 -19.32
CA ASP A 639 26.98 -9.29 -17.92
C ASP A 639 27.67 -8.08 -17.24
N THR A 640 27.60 -6.94 -17.93
CA THR A 640 28.07 -5.64 -17.43
C THR A 640 27.09 -4.54 -17.77
N PHE A 641 27.16 -3.42 -17.03
CA PHE A 641 26.43 -2.20 -17.37
C PHE A 641 27.27 -1.25 -18.22
N VAL A 642 26.66 -0.74 -19.30
CA VAL A 642 27.19 0.38 -20.07
C VAL A 642 26.33 1.61 -19.82
N ALA A 643 26.91 2.61 -19.15
CA ALA A 643 26.23 3.85 -18.86
C ALA A 643 26.06 4.71 -20.12
N GLN A 644 24.81 5.08 -20.41
CA GLN A 644 24.43 5.92 -21.53
C GLN A 644 23.62 7.13 -21.06
N GLY A 645 23.69 8.20 -21.85
CA GLY A 645 22.95 9.42 -21.62
C GLY A 645 21.75 9.53 -22.55
N TRP A 646 20.54 9.27 -22.06
CA TRP A 646 19.33 9.21 -22.90
C TRP A 646 18.56 10.54 -22.92
N GLY A 647 19.27 11.65 -22.73
CA GLY A 647 18.80 13.01 -23.01
C GLY A 647 18.22 13.78 -21.82
N GLY A 648 18.11 15.10 -22.01
CA GLY A 648 17.74 16.09 -20.98
C GLY A 648 16.41 16.81 -21.25
N GLY A 649 15.53 16.27 -22.10
CA GLY A 649 14.21 16.83 -22.45
C GLY A 649 13.21 16.72 -21.29
N PHE A 650 13.57 17.22 -20.12
CA PHE A 650 12.87 17.03 -18.88
C PHE A 650 12.31 18.37 -18.39
N TYR A 651 11.03 18.63 -18.67
CA TYR A 651 10.36 19.84 -18.22
C TYR A 651 9.48 19.51 -17.02
N LEU A 652 10.01 19.74 -15.83
CA LEU A 652 9.26 19.66 -14.58
C LEU A 652 8.11 20.67 -14.58
N ASP A 653 6.97 20.29 -14.05
CA ASP A 653 5.86 21.17 -13.68
C ASP A 653 5.97 21.60 -12.21
N GLY A 654 7.16 22.04 -11.81
CA GLY A 654 7.45 22.49 -10.45
C GLY A 654 7.07 21.45 -9.38
N PRO A 655 6.39 21.85 -8.28
CA PRO A 655 5.97 20.94 -7.22
C PRO A 655 5.04 19.81 -7.68
N VAL A 656 4.38 19.97 -8.84
CA VAL A 656 3.45 18.97 -9.37
C VAL A 656 4.21 17.73 -9.86
N THR A 657 5.41 17.86 -10.42
CA THR A 657 6.18 16.67 -10.78
C THR A 657 6.72 15.94 -9.55
N ALA A 658 7.24 16.67 -8.56
CA ALA A 658 7.64 16.08 -7.28
C ALA A 658 6.45 15.39 -6.58
N HIS A 659 5.23 15.89 -6.81
CA HIS A 659 3.99 15.28 -6.35
C HIS A 659 3.70 13.94 -7.05
N PHE A 660 3.80 13.85 -8.38
CA PHE A 660 3.50 12.61 -9.09
C PHE A 660 4.66 11.60 -9.13
N GLY A 661 5.88 12.02 -8.83
CA GLY A 661 7.08 11.19 -8.98
C GLY A 661 7.33 10.78 -10.43
N MET A 662 8.16 9.74 -10.60
CA MET A 662 8.37 9.05 -11.87
C MET A 662 7.99 7.58 -11.74
N ARG A 663 7.59 6.95 -12.84
CA ARG A 663 7.16 5.55 -12.91
C ARG A 663 7.68 4.89 -14.18
N VAL A 664 7.94 3.59 -14.11
CA VAL A 664 8.20 2.75 -15.27
C VAL A 664 6.89 2.12 -15.73
N VAL A 665 6.59 2.16 -17.01
CA VAL A 665 5.37 1.59 -17.61
C VAL A 665 5.60 1.42 -19.11
N ASP A 666 4.98 0.42 -19.74
CA ASP A 666 4.83 0.42 -21.20
C ASP A 666 3.61 1.28 -21.56
N ALA A 667 3.82 2.57 -21.78
CA ALA A 667 2.74 3.54 -21.92
C ALA A 667 2.04 3.46 -23.27
N ASN A 668 2.70 2.87 -24.28
CA ASN A 668 2.24 2.87 -25.66
C ASN A 668 1.93 1.44 -26.20
N GLY A 669 2.24 0.40 -25.41
CA GLY A 669 2.00 -1.01 -25.72
C GLY A 669 2.99 -1.61 -26.72
N ASP A 670 4.20 -1.05 -26.85
CA ASP A 670 5.21 -1.51 -27.81
C ASP A 670 6.17 -2.56 -27.23
N GLY A 671 6.04 -2.88 -25.94
CA GLY A 671 6.86 -3.87 -25.24
C GLY A 671 8.17 -3.33 -24.68
N TYR A 672 8.46 -2.04 -24.85
CA TYR A 672 9.59 -1.38 -24.20
C TYR A 672 9.13 -0.73 -22.88
N ALA A 673 10.03 -0.68 -21.90
CA ALA A 673 9.79 0.14 -20.72
C ALA A 673 9.86 1.63 -21.09
N ASP A 674 8.92 2.42 -20.58
CA ASP A 674 8.89 3.88 -20.67
C ASP A 674 8.96 4.53 -19.28
N ILE A 675 9.40 5.78 -19.22
CA ILE A 675 9.39 6.58 -17.98
C ILE A 675 8.30 7.66 -18.05
N GLY A 676 7.27 7.51 -17.23
CA GLY A 676 6.14 8.43 -17.13
C GLY A 676 6.20 9.36 -15.92
N TYR A 677 5.84 10.64 -16.10
CA TYR A 677 5.65 11.61 -15.01
C TYR A 677 4.78 12.79 -15.44
N ARG A 678 4.29 13.57 -14.47
CA ARG A 678 3.59 14.83 -14.77
C ARG A 678 4.59 15.94 -15.02
N GLY A 679 4.63 16.50 -16.22
CA GLY A 679 5.56 17.56 -16.60
C GLY A 679 4.94 18.58 -17.54
N ARG A 680 5.78 19.35 -18.25
CA ARG A 680 5.35 20.28 -19.30
C ARG A 680 5.69 19.73 -20.68
N CYS A 681 4.77 19.92 -21.62
CA CYS A 681 4.95 19.49 -23.00
C CYS A 681 5.39 20.63 -23.89
N GLY A 682 6.71 20.72 -24.12
CA GLY A 682 7.38 21.80 -24.84
C GLY A 682 7.99 22.86 -23.92
N SER A 683 8.64 23.87 -24.51
CA SER A 683 9.18 25.03 -23.78
C SER A 683 8.81 26.35 -24.50
N PRO A 684 7.94 27.22 -23.93
CA PRO A 684 7.10 26.97 -22.76
C PRO A 684 5.98 25.98 -23.09
N GLY A 685 5.82 24.94 -22.26
CA GLY A 685 4.86 23.86 -22.48
C GLY A 685 3.67 23.89 -21.53
N VAL A 686 2.59 23.21 -21.93
CA VAL A 686 1.39 23.01 -21.08
C VAL A 686 1.63 21.82 -20.15
N PRO A 687 1.22 21.90 -18.87
CA PRO A 687 1.19 20.75 -17.97
C PRO A 687 0.45 19.56 -18.58
N ARG A 688 1.14 18.42 -18.72
CA ARG A 688 0.65 17.17 -19.31
C ARG A 688 1.39 15.97 -18.70
N TRP A 689 0.81 14.78 -18.80
CA TRP A 689 1.59 13.56 -18.59
C TRP A 689 2.60 13.44 -19.71
N ARG A 690 3.85 13.17 -19.35
CA ARG A 690 4.98 13.13 -20.25
C ARG A 690 5.67 11.79 -20.09
N PHE A 691 5.91 11.14 -21.22
CA PHE A 691 6.54 9.83 -21.28
C PHE A 691 7.85 9.96 -22.05
N HIS A 692 8.91 9.38 -21.51
CA HIS A 692 10.14 9.10 -22.23
C HIS A 692 10.03 7.67 -22.71
N LEU A 693 9.67 7.54 -23.98
CA LEU A 693 9.34 6.27 -24.62
C LEU A 693 10.62 5.52 -24.97
N GLY A 694 10.74 4.31 -24.42
CA GLY A 694 11.79 3.34 -24.74
C GLY A 694 11.81 2.98 -26.22
N GLY A 695 12.83 2.26 -26.63
CA GLY A 695 12.99 1.85 -28.02
C GLY A 695 14.44 1.70 -28.46
N ASP A 696 14.59 1.26 -29.70
CA ASP A 696 15.89 1.05 -30.37
C ASP A 696 16.65 2.35 -30.70
N THR A 697 16.07 3.53 -30.39
CA THR A 697 16.62 4.84 -30.75
C THR A 697 16.90 5.69 -29.52
N TYR A 698 18.10 6.26 -29.46
CA TYR A 698 18.52 7.18 -28.40
C TYR A 698 18.70 8.61 -28.93
N PRO A 699 18.33 9.65 -28.16
CA PRO A 699 17.71 9.62 -26.82
C PRO A 699 16.23 9.17 -26.85
N PHE A 700 15.64 8.94 -25.67
CA PHE A 700 14.20 8.63 -25.52
C PHE A 700 13.32 9.56 -26.38
N THR A 701 12.31 8.98 -27.04
CA THR A 701 11.30 9.79 -27.72
C THR A 701 10.31 10.32 -26.69
N ILE A 702 9.96 11.59 -26.77
CA ILE A 702 9.05 12.20 -25.80
C ILE A 702 7.63 12.17 -26.34
N ALA A 703 6.72 11.61 -25.56
CA ALA A 703 5.28 11.70 -25.78
C ALA A 703 4.57 12.47 -24.66
N CYS A 704 3.37 12.95 -24.99
CA CYS A 704 2.59 13.85 -24.16
C CYS A 704 1.11 13.46 -24.19
N SER A 705 0.51 13.27 -23.02
CA SER A 705 -0.89 12.86 -22.85
C SER A 705 -1.61 13.74 -21.84
N GLU A 706 -2.93 13.81 -21.95
CA GLU A 706 -3.79 14.38 -20.90
C GLU A 706 -4.01 13.37 -19.75
N SER A 707 -3.83 12.09 -20.02
CA SER A 707 -3.97 10.97 -19.09
C SER A 707 -2.62 10.37 -18.69
N ALA A 708 -2.55 9.79 -17.48
CA ALA A 708 -1.39 9.05 -16.97
C ALA A 708 -1.08 7.77 -17.76
N VAL A 709 -1.99 7.38 -18.66
CA VAL A 709 -1.85 6.26 -19.60
C VAL A 709 -2.18 6.78 -20.99
N GLN A 710 -1.33 6.52 -21.98
CA GLN A 710 -1.51 7.02 -23.34
C GLN A 710 -2.32 6.00 -24.18
N GLY A 711 -3.65 6.18 -24.32
CA GLY A 711 -4.41 5.49 -25.39
C GLY A 711 -5.58 4.52 -25.08
N ARG A 712 -6.23 4.58 -23.90
CA ARG A 712 -7.45 3.82 -23.44
C ARG A 712 -7.21 2.48 -22.69
N PRO A 713 -8.27 1.91 -22.09
CA PRO A 713 -8.57 1.89 -20.66
C PRO A 713 -7.87 0.75 -19.91
N ALA A 714 -7.55 1.01 -18.64
CA ALA A 714 -7.14 0.04 -17.62
C ALA A 714 -6.15 -1.05 -18.07
N LEU A 715 -4.85 -0.74 -18.09
CA LEU A 715 -3.83 -1.78 -18.09
C LEU A 715 -2.70 -1.49 -17.09
N ARG A 716 -2.63 -2.40 -16.11
CA ARG A 716 -1.51 -2.92 -15.34
C ARG A 716 -0.27 -2.02 -15.21
N LEU A 717 -0.17 -1.40 -14.02
CA LEU A 717 1.13 -1.05 -13.46
C LEU A 717 1.80 -2.38 -13.06
N ARG A 718 3.00 -2.65 -13.59
CA ARG A 718 3.93 -3.64 -13.06
C ARG A 718 4.83 -2.95 -12.04
#